data_AF-A0A832K886-F1
#
_entry.id   AF-A0A832K886-F1
#
_cell.length_a   1.000
_cell.length_b   1.000
_cell.length_c   1.000
_cell.angle_alpha   90.00
_cell.angle_beta   90.00
_cell.angle_gamma   90.00
#
_symmetry.space_group_name_H-M   'P 1'
#
loop_
_entity.id
_entity.type
_entity.pdbx_description
1 polymer ?
#
loop_
_entity_poly.entity_id
_entity_poly.type
_entity_poly.pdbx_seq_one_letter_code
_entity_poly.pdbx_strand_id
1 'polypeptide(L)'
;TALFKHDLKGLLAYSTISHLGLITLLFGLGTPMAAVAGIFHIINHATFKASLFMVAGIVDHETGTRDMRKLGGLAKYMPHTAALGTIAAMAMAGVPLFNGFLSKEMFFTEAVREAGSFGPIWLLPLLVALGGLMSVAYSLRFVHDTFFGKSEGELPKTPHEPPSMMKRPVDLLVVLCLAVGIVPSLIVGPLLHMTVTGVLQAPPPEYGLYLWHGFNLPLMMSIFALIGGVLVYFKRERLFKMHYRSIHHIDARVAYNLILDSTTRACEKITNRFDQGKLGPIVLYTSLFTLVAGLIGYRTGGGQFGLPQANGTLDGTFDWLTFLGILVIIAATIITTLFHHRRLFAVIVLSVVGIGVSMLFARFSAPDLAMTQISVEVVTIILLLLALYYLPQHSHRLCSNFVLRRDAIIAGVFGVGVTAFTFAIISQPFESISDFFLYQSVPGGGGTNVVNVILVDFRGYDTFGEVVVVGLAALGIYAMLKNMVLPASMRDPDGRNWTEDPHPLLLRTFAQILLPLTLLFGLYIFLRGHNMPGGGFIAGLIVASALVAQYVANGIRPTEARMTLPIHGMLSTGILIALGTGIASMLLGYPFLTSAYTYVSFPWIGEVEFTSALPFDLGVFLVVVSSAILILLNLGRLTNRSVKVPDYRVAQTAQTKTEDS
;
A
#
# COMPACT_ATOMS: atom_id res chain seq x y z
N THR A 1 37.39 -3.84 22.89
CA THR A 1 37.32 -2.99 21.68
C THR A 1 37.97 -1.63 21.88
N ALA A 2 37.68 -0.89 22.96
CA ALA A 2 38.28 0.43 23.23
C ALA A 2 39.83 0.45 23.14
N LEU A 3 40.50 -0.52 23.77
CA LEU A 3 41.96 -0.66 23.75
C LEU A 3 42.55 -0.76 22.33
N PHE A 4 41.79 -1.19 21.33
CA PHE A 4 42.27 -1.39 19.97
C PHE A 4 41.96 -0.23 19.01
N LYS A 5 41.23 0.81 19.45
CA LYS A 5 40.89 1.97 18.61
C LYS A 5 42.05 2.94 18.56
N HIS A 6 42.40 3.42 17.36
CA HIS A 6 43.51 4.37 17.17
C HIS A 6 43.07 5.83 17.19
N ASP A 7 41.80 6.10 16.90
CA ASP A 7 41.23 7.44 17.04
C ASP A 7 40.85 7.73 18.51
N LEU A 8 41.26 8.89 19.03
CA LEU A 8 40.97 9.34 20.39
C LEU A 8 39.47 9.33 20.73
N LYS A 9 38.63 9.95 19.89
CA LYS A 9 37.17 9.99 20.11
C LYS A 9 36.56 8.59 19.98
N GLY A 10 37.10 7.76 19.09
CA GLY A 10 36.74 6.35 18.95
C GLY A 10 37.03 5.54 20.22
N LEU A 11 38.22 5.67 20.81
CA LEU A 11 38.54 5.05 22.10
C LEU A 11 37.58 5.53 23.20
N LEU A 12 37.32 6.83 23.26
CA LEU A 12 36.38 7.41 24.23
C LEU A 12 34.95 6.89 24.04
N ALA A 13 34.47 6.76 22.80
CA ALA A 13 33.15 6.21 22.50
C ALA A 13 33.00 4.76 22.98
N TYR A 14 33.98 3.89 22.69
CA TYR A 14 33.92 2.50 23.17
C TYR A 14 34.10 2.37 24.68
N SER A 15 34.82 3.29 25.33
CA SER A 15 34.88 3.32 26.79
C SER A 15 33.61 3.91 27.41
N THR A 16 32.83 4.73 26.71
CA THR A 16 31.45 5.09 27.10
C THR A 16 30.58 3.83 27.10
N ILE A 17 30.63 3.02 26.03
CA ILE A 17 29.89 1.75 25.95
C ILE A 17 30.26 0.83 27.12
N SER A 18 31.55 0.76 27.48
CA SER A 18 32.02 -0.03 28.62
C SER A 18 31.43 0.44 29.96
N HIS A 19 31.40 1.74 30.25
CA HIS A 19 30.83 2.25 31.50
C HIS A 19 29.30 2.20 31.52
N LEU A 20 28.64 2.40 30.37
CA LEU A 20 27.20 2.17 30.25
C LEU A 20 26.85 0.70 30.49
N GLY A 21 27.69 -0.24 30.02
CA GLY A 21 27.55 -1.66 30.34
C GLY A 21 27.66 -1.94 31.84
N LEU A 22 28.61 -1.30 32.53
CA LEU A 22 28.74 -1.36 33.99
C LEU A 22 27.49 -0.81 34.69
N ILE A 23 27.01 0.37 34.30
CA ILE A 23 25.81 1.00 34.87
C ILE A 23 24.59 0.11 34.66
N THR A 24 24.42 -0.43 33.45
CA THR A 24 23.32 -1.33 33.12
C THR A 24 23.39 -2.62 33.95
N LEU A 25 24.59 -3.17 34.16
CA LEU A 25 24.78 -4.32 35.03
C LEU A 25 24.40 -4.01 36.48
N LEU A 26 24.83 -2.86 37.03
CA LEU A 26 24.46 -2.43 38.38
C LEU A 26 22.94 -2.35 38.58
N PHE A 27 22.22 -1.71 37.66
CA PHE A 27 20.76 -1.71 37.71
C PHE A 27 20.16 -3.11 37.50
N GLY A 28 20.80 -3.94 36.67
CA GLY A 28 20.40 -5.32 36.44
C GLY A 28 20.58 -6.27 37.63
N LEU A 29 21.45 -5.94 38.60
CA LEU A 29 21.59 -6.70 39.86
C LEU A 29 20.33 -6.61 40.73
N GLY A 30 19.50 -5.57 40.55
CA GLY A 30 18.18 -5.48 41.19
C GLY A 30 18.20 -5.19 42.69
N THR A 31 19.33 -4.75 43.27
CA THR A 31 19.42 -4.38 44.70
C THR A 31 19.36 -2.86 44.90
N PRO A 32 18.82 -2.38 46.04
CA PRO A 32 18.84 -0.94 46.37
C PRO A 32 20.25 -0.34 46.39
N MET A 33 21.24 -1.09 46.89
CA MET A 33 22.63 -0.62 46.95
C MET A 33 23.29 -0.58 45.56
N ALA A 34 22.97 -1.51 44.67
CA ALA A 34 23.44 -1.46 43.29
C ALA A 34 22.84 -0.28 42.51
N ALA A 35 21.60 0.11 42.80
CA ALA A 35 21.02 1.34 42.26
C ALA A 35 21.76 2.59 42.75
N VAL A 36 22.12 2.67 44.04
CA VAL A 36 22.97 3.75 44.57
C VAL A 36 24.31 3.81 43.84
N ALA A 37 24.99 2.67 43.72
CA ALA A 37 26.26 2.56 43.01
C ALA A 37 26.13 2.98 41.53
N GLY A 38 25.03 2.58 40.86
CA GLY A 38 24.74 2.90 39.47
C GLY A 38 24.53 4.40 39.25
N ILE A 39 23.70 5.04 40.07
CA ILE A 39 23.45 6.49 40.02
C ILE A 39 24.74 7.26 40.32
N PHE A 40 25.49 6.84 41.35
CA PHE A 40 26.76 7.46 41.67
C PHE A 40 27.77 7.33 40.53
N HIS A 41 27.84 6.15 39.87
CA HIS A 41 28.68 5.97 38.70
C HIS A 41 28.22 6.80 37.49
N ILE A 42 26.91 7.03 37.29
CA ILE A 42 26.40 7.95 36.24
C ILE A 42 26.96 9.36 36.45
N ILE A 43 26.86 9.90 37.67
CA ILE A 43 27.36 11.23 38.01
C ILE A 43 28.87 11.31 37.74
N ASN A 44 29.62 10.32 38.26
CA ASN A 44 31.08 10.28 38.07
C ASN A 44 31.45 10.15 36.58
N HIS A 45 30.80 9.25 35.86
CA HIS A 45 31.03 9.04 34.44
C HIS A 45 30.76 10.31 33.62
N ALA A 46 29.66 11.02 33.89
CA ALA A 46 29.39 12.29 33.22
C ALA A 46 30.54 13.30 33.40
N THR A 47 31.07 13.44 34.62
CA THR A 47 32.14 14.40 34.92
C THR A 47 33.46 14.07 34.20
N PHE A 48 34.04 12.88 34.43
CA PHE A 48 35.33 12.55 33.82
C PHE A 48 35.21 12.36 32.30
N LYS A 49 34.08 11.86 31.79
CA LYS A 49 33.92 11.62 30.35
C LYS A 49 33.79 12.92 29.57
N ALA A 50 33.04 13.89 30.08
CA ALA A 50 32.95 15.21 29.49
C ALA A 50 34.34 15.87 29.42
N SER A 51 35.12 15.83 30.51
CA SER A 51 36.48 16.37 30.49
C SER A 51 37.39 15.65 29.47
N LEU A 52 37.31 14.32 29.34
CA LEU A 52 38.12 13.58 28.37
C LEU A 52 37.75 13.88 26.92
N PHE A 53 36.46 14.05 26.59
CA PHE A 53 36.03 14.45 25.25
C PHE A 53 36.46 15.87 24.91
N MET A 54 36.41 16.80 25.88
CA MET A 54 36.92 18.15 25.71
C MET A 54 38.43 18.16 25.50
N VAL A 55 39.20 17.38 26.29
CA VAL A 55 40.65 17.20 26.09
C VAL A 55 40.95 16.61 24.71
N ALA A 56 40.22 15.58 24.28
CA ALA A 56 40.38 15.03 22.93
C ALA A 56 40.04 16.06 21.83
N GLY A 57 39.09 16.96 22.09
CA GLY A 57 38.76 18.08 21.19
C GLY A 57 39.86 19.15 21.13
N ILE A 58 40.49 19.48 22.27
CA ILE A 58 41.66 20.36 22.33
C ILE A 58 42.80 19.74 21.52
N VAL A 59 43.12 18.47 21.74
CA VAL A 59 44.20 17.79 21.00
C VAL A 59 43.93 17.78 19.50
N ASP A 60 42.70 17.48 19.07
CA ASP A 60 42.27 17.54 17.65
C ASP A 60 42.47 18.94 17.05
N HIS A 61 42.08 19.99 17.79
CA HIS A 61 42.18 21.38 17.34
C HIS A 61 43.64 21.85 17.19
N GLU A 62 44.47 21.57 18.19
CA GLU A 62 45.85 22.05 18.31
C GLU A 62 46.85 21.24 17.48
N THR A 63 46.61 19.94 17.28
CA THR A 63 47.51 19.07 16.49
C THR A 63 47.02 18.85 15.06
N GLY A 64 45.72 19.03 14.80
CA GLY A 64 45.09 18.73 13.50
C GLY A 64 44.85 17.24 13.24
N THR A 65 45.09 16.36 14.22
CA THR A 65 44.81 14.93 14.10
C THR A 65 44.34 14.32 15.42
N ARG A 66 43.64 13.19 15.33
CA ARG A 66 43.14 12.40 16.48
C ARG A 66 43.75 11.00 16.54
N ASP A 67 44.63 10.69 15.61
CA ASP A 67 45.23 9.35 15.49
C ASP A 67 46.36 9.19 16.50
N MET A 68 46.13 8.37 17.53
CA MET A 68 47.08 8.10 18.61
C MET A 68 48.39 7.46 18.13
N ARG A 69 48.47 6.99 16.88
CA ARG A 69 49.73 6.49 16.28
C ARG A 69 50.63 7.64 15.82
N LYS A 70 50.05 8.80 15.53
CA LYS A 70 50.78 10.02 15.13
C LYS A 70 51.01 10.96 16.30
N LEU A 71 50.15 10.89 17.32
CA LEU A 71 50.26 11.68 18.54
C LEU A 71 51.36 11.08 19.46
N GLY A 72 51.94 11.93 20.30
CA GLY A 72 52.97 11.54 21.27
C GLY A 72 53.76 12.76 21.74
N GLY A 73 54.25 12.72 22.99
CA GLY A 73 55.10 13.77 23.54
C GLY A 73 54.44 15.15 23.72
N LEU A 74 53.10 15.23 23.62
CA LEU A 74 52.36 16.49 23.72
C LEU A 74 52.50 17.18 25.09
N ALA A 75 52.89 16.47 26.14
CA ALA A 75 53.13 17.07 27.46
C ALA A 75 54.19 18.18 27.44
N LYS A 76 55.13 18.17 26.47
CA LYS A 76 56.13 19.24 26.30
C LYS A 76 55.53 20.53 25.74
N TYR A 77 54.52 20.42 24.91
CA TYR A 77 53.87 21.54 24.21
C TYR A 77 52.65 22.06 24.98
N MET A 78 51.94 21.15 25.64
CA MET A 78 50.68 21.39 26.33
C MET A 78 50.68 20.72 27.72
N PRO A 79 51.54 21.15 28.66
CA PRO A 79 51.68 20.53 29.98
C PRO A 79 50.42 20.60 30.84
N HIS A 80 49.65 21.68 30.76
CA HIS A 80 48.43 21.88 31.52
C HIS A 80 47.31 20.98 30.97
N THR A 81 47.12 20.97 29.65
CA THR A 81 46.15 20.06 29.02
C THR A 81 46.51 18.59 29.26
N ALA A 82 47.81 18.24 29.25
CA ALA A 82 48.28 16.91 29.62
C ALA A 82 47.95 16.57 31.08
N ALA A 83 48.11 17.51 32.02
CA ALA A 83 47.76 17.30 33.43
C ALA A 83 46.25 17.04 33.60
N LEU A 84 45.40 17.87 33.00
CA LEU A 84 43.94 17.69 33.03
C LEU A 84 43.51 16.36 32.42
N GLY A 85 44.03 16.02 31.24
CA GLY A 85 43.75 14.75 30.56
C GLY A 85 44.18 13.55 31.39
N THR A 86 45.33 13.65 32.08
CA THR A 86 45.84 12.60 32.97
C THR A 86 44.95 12.45 34.19
N ILE A 87 44.55 13.54 34.85
CA ILE A 87 43.66 13.49 36.02
C ILE A 87 42.30 12.90 35.65
N ALA A 88 41.71 13.36 34.54
CA ALA A 88 40.44 12.83 34.06
C ALA A 88 40.54 11.33 33.69
N ALA A 89 41.67 10.90 33.13
CA ALA A 89 41.92 9.49 32.83
C ALA A 89 42.19 8.66 34.10
N MET A 90 42.80 9.23 35.14
CA MET A 90 42.97 8.58 36.44
C MET A 90 41.61 8.37 37.13
N ALA A 91 40.72 9.37 37.05
CA ALA A 91 39.32 9.24 37.45
C ALA A 91 38.64 8.11 36.67
N MET A 92 38.73 8.08 35.34
CA MET A 92 38.17 7.00 34.51
C MET A 92 38.77 5.62 34.85
N ALA A 93 40.07 5.53 35.10
CA ALA A 93 40.76 4.29 35.45
C ALA A 93 40.34 3.76 36.84
N GLY A 94 39.92 4.64 37.75
CA GLY A 94 39.59 4.29 39.13
C GLY A 94 40.82 4.29 40.03
N VAL A 95 41.70 5.27 39.88
CA VAL A 95 42.84 5.45 40.78
C VAL A 95 42.35 6.00 42.13
N PRO A 96 42.88 5.54 43.29
CA PRO A 96 42.51 6.07 44.59
C PRO A 96 42.58 7.61 44.66
N LEU A 97 41.74 8.21 45.51
CA LEU A 97 41.53 9.67 45.65
C LEU A 97 40.72 10.36 44.54
N PHE A 98 40.40 9.67 43.44
CA PHE A 98 39.54 10.21 42.39
C PHE A 98 38.13 9.61 42.45
N ASN A 99 37.13 10.36 41.98
CA ASN A 99 35.72 9.95 42.05
C ASN A 99 35.42 8.57 41.44
N GLY A 100 36.09 8.20 40.34
CA GLY A 100 35.86 6.91 39.69
C GLY A 100 36.28 5.71 40.54
N PHE A 101 37.25 5.86 41.45
CA PHE A 101 37.62 4.79 42.40
C PHE A 101 36.45 4.43 43.31
N LEU A 102 35.83 5.44 43.94
CA LEU A 102 34.69 5.24 44.83
C LEU A 102 33.56 4.47 44.14
N SER A 103 33.19 4.89 42.92
CA SER A 103 32.11 4.20 42.19
C SER A 103 32.46 2.81 41.70
N LYS A 104 33.73 2.54 41.35
CA LYS A 104 34.18 1.20 40.96
C LYS A 104 34.29 0.27 42.17
N GLU A 105 34.67 0.79 43.32
CA GLU A 105 34.72 0.01 44.55
C GLU A 105 33.32 -0.43 44.97
N MET A 106 32.33 0.49 44.94
CA MET A 106 30.93 0.13 45.15
C MET A 106 30.44 -0.91 44.12
N PHE A 107 30.86 -0.79 42.86
CA PHE A 107 30.54 -1.79 41.84
C PHE A 107 31.15 -3.17 42.14
N PHE A 108 32.40 -3.22 42.60
CA PHE A 108 33.05 -4.48 43.00
C PHE A 108 32.39 -5.08 44.24
N THR A 109 32.01 -4.25 45.23
CA THR A 109 31.26 -4.68 46.41
C THR A 109 29.94 -5.34 46.01
N GLU A 110 29.14 -4.71 45.15
CA GLU A 110 27.86 -5.26 44.71
C GLU A 110 28.04 -6.52 43.84
N ALA A 111 29.06 -6.56 43.00
CA ALA A 111 29.38 -7.76 42.21
C ALA A 111 29.80 -8.96 43.08
N VAL A 112 30.51 -8.72 44.20
CA VAL A 112 30.88 -9.75 45.18
C VAL A 112 29.67 -10.18 46.01
N ARG A 113 28.81 -9.23 46.39
CA ARG A 113 27.60 -9.51 47.15
C ARG A 113 26.62 -10.38 46.36
N GLU A 114 26.44 -10.08 45.07
CA GLU A 114 25.54 -10.79 44.15
C GLU A 114 26.25 -11.88 43.33
N ALA A 115 27.42 -12.31 43.78
CA ALA A 115 28.29 -13.25 43.09
C ALA A 115 27.59 -14.58 42.74
N GLY A 116 26.70 -15.07 43.62
CA GLY A 116 25.97 -16.33 43.43
C GLY A 116 24.70 -16.21 42.58
N SER A 117 24.28 -15.00 42.21
CA SER A 117 22.96 -14.74 41.63
C SER A 117 22.87 -15.09 40.13
N PHE A 118 24.01 -15.14 39.41
CA PHE A 118 24.05 -15.29 37.95
C PHE A 118 25.00 -16.41 37.45
N GLY A 119 25.22 -17.44 38.26
CA GLY A 119 26.04 -18.60 37.92
C GLY A 119 27.07 -18.94 38.99
N PRO A 120 28.26 -19.48 38.62
CA PRO A 120 29.30 -19.76 39.58
C PRO A 120 29.73 -18.50 40.35
N ILE A 121 29.90 -18.62 41.67
CA ILE A 121 30.18 -17.49 42.58
C ILE A 121 31.43 -16.66 42.19
N TRP A 122 32.33 -17.20 41.39
CA TRP A 122 33.52 -16.49 40.94
C TRP A 122 33.33 -15.75 39.60
N LEU A 123 32.30 -16.07 38.83
CA LEU A 123 32.16 -15.64 37.44
C LEU A 123 31.88 -14.13 37.33
N LEU A 124 30.87 -13.64 38.05
CA LEU A 124 30.50 -12.22 38.02
C LEU A 124 31.64 -11.33 38.54
N PRO A 125 32.23 -11.57 39.74
CA PRO A 125 33.40 -10.81 40.19
C PRO A 125 34.57 -10.85 39.21
N LEU A 126 34.85 -12.00 38.59
CA LEU A 126 35.92 -12.13 37.60
C LEU A 126 35.67 -11.27 36.35
N LEU A 127 34.47 -11.34 35.76
CA LEU A 127 34.10 -10.55 34.59
C LEU A 127 34.18 -9.04 34.87
N VAL A 128 33.71 -8.65 36.04
CA VAL A 128 33.74 -7.28 36.54
C VAL A 128 35.19 -6.79 36.75
N ALA A 129 36.04 -7.61 37.39
CA ALA A 129 37.45 -7.32 37.56
C ALA A 129 38.19 -7.21 36.21
N LEU A 130 37.90 -8.10 35.25
CA LEU A 130 38.44 -8.02 33.88
C LEU A 130 37.99 -6.75 33.16
N GLY A 131 36.74 -6.33 33.33
CA GLY A 131 36.23 -5.05 32.81
C GLY A 131 36.96 -3.85 33.41
N GLY A 132 37.16 -3.84 34.73
CA GLY A 132 37.97 -2.83 35.43
C GLY A 132 39.42 -2.81 34.94
N LEU A 133 40.03 -3.98 34.77
CA LEU A 133 41.39 -4.15 34.26
C LEU A 133 41.55 -3.57 32.85
N MET A 134 40.62 -3.88 31.94
CA MET A 134 40.60 -3.31 30.59
C MET A 134 40.38 -1.79 30.63
N SER A 135 39.59 -1.30 31.58
CA SER A 135 39.35 0.12 31.80
C SER A 135 40.62 0.89 32.16
N VAL A 136 41.43 0.33 33.06
CA VAL A 136 42.75 0.87 33.36
C VAL A 136 43.65 0.82 32.13
N ALA A 137 43.68 -0.30 31.39
CA ALA A 137 44.55 -0.46 30.22
C ALA A 137 44.28 0.59 29.12
N TYR A 138 43.01 0.83 28.75
CA TYR A 138 42.70 1.84 27.74
C TYR A 138 42.84 3.28 28.27
N SER A 139 42.66 3.52 29.58
CA SER A 139 42.87 4.84 30.19
C SER A 139 44.35 5.20 30.21
N LEU A 140 45.20 4.25 30.58
CA LEU A 140 46.65 4.40 30.51
C LEU A 140 47.12 4.60 29.07
N ARG A 141 46.52 3.86 28.12
CA ARG A 141 46.79 4.06 26.69
C ARG A 141 46.46 5.48 26.23
N PHE A 142 45.28 5.98 26.60
CA PHE A 142 44.87 7.36 26.29
C PHE A 142 45.91 8.37 26.77
N VAL A 143 46.38 8.24 28.02
CA VAL A 143 47.37 9.16 28.59
C VAL A 143 48.75 9.01 27.94
N HIS A 144 49.28 7.78 27.94
CA HIS A 144 50.63 7.54 27.47
C HIS A 144 50.76 7.83 25.97
N ASP A 145 49.97 7.19 25.11
CA ASP A 145 50.14 7.33 23.66
C ASP A 145 49.88 8.78 23.18
N THR A 146 49.05 9.56 23.90
CA THR A 146 48.77 10.95 23.54
C THR A 146 49.82 11.94 24.06
N PHE A 147 50.20 11.85 25.34
CA PHE A 147 50.97 12.90 26.02
C PHE A 147 52.44 12.55 26.28
N PHE A 148 52.75 11.29 26.59
CA PHE A 148 54.08 10.89 27.10
C PHE A 148 54.84 9.93 26.18
N GLY A 149 54.16 9.30 25.23
CA GLY A 149 54.74 8.37 24.26
C GLY A 149 55.62 9.08 23.23
N LYS A 150 56.31 8.28 22.41
CA LYS A 150 57.09 8.82 21.29
C LYS A 150 56.15 9.17 20.13
N SER A 151 56.31 10.36 19.58
CA SER A 151 55.63 10.75 18.33
C SER A 151 56.31 10.03 17.16
N GLU A 152 55.57 9.22 16.42
CA GLU A 152 56.08 8.48 15.25
C GLU A 152 55.74 9.14 13.91
N GLY A 153 54.99 10.25 13.91
CA GLY A 153 54.61 10.98 12.70
C GLY A 153 54.74 12.49 12.82
N GLU A 154 54.73 13.18 11.68
CA GLU A 154 54.61 14.64 11.62
C GLU A 154 53.18 15.07 11.95
N LEU A 155 53.06 16.04 12.85
CA LEU A 155 51.78 16.64 13.22
C LEU A 155 51.40 17.72 12.19
N PRO A 156 50.14 17.75 11.71
CA PRO A 156 49.67 18.79 10.79
C PRO A 156 49.82 20.23 11.30
N LYS A 157 49.82 20.42 12.62
CA LYS A 157 50.00 21.71 13.29
C LYS A 157 51.01 21.58 14.41
N THR A 158 51.77 22.65 14.66
CA THR A 158 52.62 22.77 15.85
C THR A 158 51.75 22.97 17.08
N PRO A 159 51.73 22.03 18.04
CA PRO A 159 50.84 22.13 19.18
C PRO A 159 51.29 23.21 20.15
N HIS A 160 50.34 23.90 20.76
CA HIS A 160 50.53 24.82 21.87
C HIS A 160 49.35 24.73 22.85
N GLU A 161 49.50 25.26 24.07
CA GLU A 161 48.38 25.33 25.01
C GLU A 161 47.21 26.12 24.39
N PRO A 162 45.96 25.62 24.50
CA PRO A 162 44.81 26.31 23.95
C PRO A 162 44.49 27.60 24.73
N PRO A 163 43.69 28.50 24.14
CA PRO A 163 43.18 29.68 24.84
C PRO A 163 42.45 29.32 26.13
N SER A 164 42.53 30.21 27.13
CA SER A 164 41.99 29.97 28.48
C SER A 164 40.50 29.57 28.51
N MET A 165 39.69 30.14 27.62
CA MET A 165 38.25 29.82 27.53
C MET A 165 37.97 28.39 27.06
N MET A 166 38.89 27.78 26.31
CA MET A 166 38.72 26.40 25.85
C MET A 166 39.03 25.39 26.96
N LYS A 167 39.92 25.72 27.90
CA LYS A 167 40.35 24.83 28.98
C LYS A 167 39.57 24.98 30.30
N ARG A 168 39.03 26.16 30.61
CA ARG A 168 38.25 26.40 31.86
C ARG A 168 37.12 25.38 32.13
N PRO A 169 36.33 24.94 31.13
CA PRO A 169 35.34 23.90 31.37
C PRO A 169 35.96 22.57 31.79
N VAL A 170 37.14 22.23 31.23
CA VAL A 170 37.90 21.04 31.61
C VAL A 170 38.44 21.17 33.02
N ASP A 171 38.98 22.35 33.38
CA ASP A 171 39.46 22.65 34.74
C ASP A 171 38.36 22.41 35.77
N LEU A 172 37.17 22.96 35.54
CA LEU A 172 36.02 22.80 36.42
C LEU A 172 35.66 21.32 36.62
N LEU A 173 35.57 20.55 35.54
CA LEU A 173 35.20 19.13 35.60
C LEU A 173 36.27 18.28 36.27
N VAL A 174 37.55 18.56 36.03
CA VAL A 174 38.68 17.87 36.64
C VAL A 174 38.75 18.18 38.15
N VAL A 175 38.58 19.44 38.54
CA VAL A 175 38.46 19.84 39.95
C VAL A 175 37.28 19.13 40.60
N LEU A 176 36.16 18.99 39.91
CA LEU A 176 35.01 18.23 40.42
C LEU A 176 35.34 16.74 40.58
N CYS A 177 36.06 16.10 39.65
CA CYS A 177 36.49 14.71 39.80
C CYS A 177 37.37 14.49 41.04
N LEU A 178 38.23 15.45 41.37
CA LEU A 178 39.05 15.47 42.59
C LEU A 178 38.21 15.74 43.84
N ALA A 179 37.36 16.78 43.82
CA ALA A 179 36.53 17.17 44.95
C ALA A 179 35.58 16.05 45.38
N VAL A 180 34.95 15.37 44.41
CA VAL A 180 34.13 14.19 44.67
C VAL A 180 34.96 13.01 45.13
N GLY A 181 36.20 12.86 44.66
CA GLY A 181 37.10 11.80 45.12
C GLY A 181 37.58 11.97 46.56
N ILE A 182 37.77 13.21 47.04
CA ILE A 182 38.31 13.54 48.37
C ILE A 182 37.21 13.75 49.41
N VAL A 183 36.12 14.45 49.06
CA VAL A 183 35.01 14.78 49.98
C VAL A 183 33.66 14.43 49.34
N PRO A 184 33.39 13.15 49.02
CA PRO A 184 32.19 12.74 48.29
C PRO A 184 30.88 13.07 49.01
N SER A 185 30.85 12.96 50.34
CA SER A 185 29.66 13.20 51.17
C SER A 185 29.18 14.65 51.10
N LEU A 186 30.09 15.62 51.04
CA LEU A 186 29.75 17.04 50.98
C LEU A 186 29.31 17.44 49.56
N ILE A 187 30.01 16.95 48.53
CA ILE A 187 29.81 17.40 47.15
C ILE A 187 28.64 16.69 46.48
N VAL A 188 28.56 15.36 46.57
CA VAL A 188 27.56 14.55 45.83
C VAL A 188 26.52 13.94 46.76
N GLY A 189 26.77 13.85 48.06
CA GLY A 189 25.85 13.23 49.04
C GLY A 189 24.40 13.69 48.92
N PRO A 190 24.08 15.00 48.99
CA PRO A 190 22.70 15.50 48.88
C PRO A 190 22.05 15.19 47.52
N LEU A 191 22.80 15.37 46.43
CA LEU A 191 22.32 15.09 45.07
C LEU A 191 22.04 13.60 44.87
N LEU A 192 22.94 12.74 45.35
CA LEU A 192 22.80 11.29 45.30
C LEU A 192 21.59 10.85 46.13
N HIS A 193 21.43 11.38 47.34
CA HIS A 193 20.29 11.05 48.21
C HIS A 193 18.95 11.39 47.55
N MET A 194 18.83 12.60 46.99
CA MET A 194 17.63 13.00 46.24
C MET A 194 17.37 12.09 45.04
N THR A 195 18.40 11.78 44.26
CA THR A 195 18.26 10.97 43.04
C THR A 195 17.92 9.51 43.37
N VAL A 196 18.55 8.92 44.39
CA VAL A 196 18.28 7.56 44.83
C VAL A 196 16.86 7.44 45.37
N THR A 197 16.41 8.40 46.18
CA THR A 197 15.03 8.42 46.71
C THR A 197 14.02 8.47 45.56
N GLY A 198 14.30 9.30 44.54
CA GLY A 198 13.46 9.38 43.34
C GLY A 198 13.47 8.10 42.49
N VAL A 199 14.61 7.42 42.35
CA VAL A 199 14.69 6.18 41.55
C VAL A 199 14.10 4.99 42.28
N LEU A 200 14.35 4.85 43.58
CA LEU A 200 13.86 3.73 44.39
C LEU A 200 12.40 3.91 44.84
N GLN A 201 11.87 5.14 44.81
CA GLN A 201 10.55 5.48 45.38
C GLN A 201 10.40 5.02 46.84
N ALA A 202 11.52 4.97 47.56
CA ALA A 202 11.64 4.49 48.93
C ALA A 202 12.80 5.22 49.62
N PRO A 203 12.84 5.24 50.97
CA PRO A 203 14.00 5.75 51.69
C PRO A 203 15.27 5.05 51.20
N PRO A 204 16.34 5.80 50.91
CA PRO A 204 17.58 5.19 50.44
C PRO A 204 18.15 4.26 51.51
N PRO A 205 18.78 3.13 51.11
CA PRO A 205 19.47 2.27 52.06
C PRO A 205 20.59 3.04 52.76
N GLU A 206 21.00 2.59 53.95
CA GLU A 206 22.19 3.16 54.59
C GLU A 206 23.42 2.89 53.72
N TYR A 207 23.98 3.95 53.14
CA TYR A 207 25.20 3.90 52.35
C TYR A 207 26.24 4.90 52.87
N GLY A 208 27.49 4.45 52.94
CA GLY A 208 28.62 5.29 53.31
C GLY A 208 29.47 5.61 52.09
N LEU A 209 29.74 6.90 51.85
CA LEU A 209 30.70 7.35 50.85
C LEU A 209 32.09 7.46 51.49
N TYR A 210 32.67 6.32 51.88
CA TYR A 210 34.00 6.30 52.48
C TYR A 210 35.08 6.15 51.40
N LEU A 211 36.19 6.89 51.52
CA LEU A 211 37.36 6.67 50.67
C LEU A 211 38.04 5.32 50.91
N TRP A 212 37.89 4.78 52.11
CA TRP A 212 38.59 3.60 52.56
C TRP A 212 37.66 2.70 53.36
N HIS A 213 37.41 1.50 52.84
CA HIS A 213 36.53 0.50 53.45
C HIS A 213 37.31 -0.63 54.17
N GLY A 214 38.62 -0.45 54.40
CA GLY A 214 39.50 -1.47 54.96
C GLY A 214 40.07 -2.43 53.92
N PHE A 215 40.88 -3.39 54.36
CA PHE A 215 41.37 -4.48 53.51
C PHE A 215 40.24 -5.50 53.27
N ASN A 216 39.62 -5.46 52.09
CA ASN A 216 38.51 -6.32 51.70
C ASN A 216 38.71 -6.89 50.27
N LEU A 217 37.84 -7.82 49.86
CA LEU A 217 37.92 -8.45 48.53
C LEU A 217 37.72 -7.45 47.37
N PRO A 218 36.76 -6.49 47.43
CA PRO A 218 36.64 -5.41 46.44
C PRO A 218 37.95 -4.62 46.24
N LEU A 219 38.67 -4.29 47.32
CA LEU A 219 39.94 -3.58 47.23
C LEU A 219 41.01 -4.43 46.54
N MET A 220 41.05 -5.74 46.81
CA MET A 220 41.94 -6.67 46.10
C MET A 220 41.61 -6.72 44.60
N MET A 221 40.32 -6.69 44.23
CA MET A 221 39.89 -6.60 42.82
C MET A 221 40.31 -5.27 42.18
N SER A 222 40.23 -4.16 42.91
CA SER A 222 40.72 -2.84 42.48
C SER A 222 42.24 -2.85 42.24
N ILE A 223 43.02 -3.41 43.16
CA ILE A 223 44.48 -3.56 43.00
C ILE A 223 44.79 -4.47 41.81
N PHE A 224 44.08 -5.59 41.67
CA PHE A 224 44.21 -6.50 40.53
C PHE A 224 43.90 -5.80 39.21
N ALA A 225 42.82 -5.02 39.14
CA ALA A 225 42.46 -4.26 37.95
C ALA A 225 43.52 -3.21 37.60
N LEU A 226 44.08 -2.51 38.59
CA LEU A 226 45.12 -1.52 38.39
C LEU A 226 46.42 -2.15 37.87
N ILE A 227 46.97 -3.12 38.59
CA ILE A 227 48.23 -3.80 38.22
C ILE A 227 48.04 -4.56 36.90
N GLY A 228 46.94 -5.31 36.77
CA GLY A 228 46.63 -6.07 35.57
C GLY A 228 46.46 -5.18 34.35
N GLY A 229 45.83 -4.00 34.50
CA GLY A 229 45.63 -3.05 33.41
C GLY A 229 46.94 -2.45 32.92
N VAL A 230 47.83 -2.12 33.85
CA VAL A 230 49.20 -1.68 33.56
C VAL A 230 49.97 -2.78 32.81
N LEU A 231 49.91 -4.03 33.27
CA LEU A 231 50.56 -5.17 32.61
C LEU A 231 50.02 -5.40 31.19
N VAL A 232 48.70 -5.33 31.01
CA VAL A 232 48.05 -5.43 29.69
C VAL A 232 48.52 -4.32 28.76
N TYR A 233 48.67 -3.09 29.27
CA TYR A 233 49.18 -1.97 28.48
C TYR A 233 50.63 -2.19 28.02
N PHE A 234 51.51 -2.69 28.88
CA PHE A 234 52.90 -3.01 28.48
C PHE A 234 52.99 -4.19 27.51
N LYS A 235 52.03 -5.12 27.54
CA LYS A 235 51.94 -6.24 26.58
C LYS A 235 51.05 -5.94 25.37
N ARG A 236 50.62 -4.69 25.18
CA ARG A 236 49.64 -4.30 24.15
C ARG A 236 50.02 -4.71 22.73
N GLU A 237 51.30 -4.62 22.34
CA GLU A 237 51.73 -4.98 20.97
C GLU A 237 51.39 -6.42 20.59
N ARG A 238 51.54 -7.37 21.54
CA ARG A 238 51.15 -8.76 21.33
C ARG A 238 49.64 -8.89 21.20
N LEU A 239 48.89 -8.15 22.02
CA LEU A 239 47.42 -8.13 21.97
C LEU A 239 46.90 -7.52 20.67
N PHE A 240 47.53 -6.47 20.14
CA PHE A 240 47.21 -5.91 18.82
C PHE A 240 47.42 -6.94 17.72
N LYS A 241 48.59 -7.60 17.68
CA LYS A 241 48.87 -8.66 16.69
C LYS A 241 47.85 -9.80 16.75
N MET A 242 47.46 -10.21 17.94
CA MET A 242 46.43 -11.24 18.14
C MET A 242 45.05 -10.75 17.68
N HIS A 243 44.65 -9.53 18.06
CA HIS A 243 43.38 -8.95 17.67
C HIS A 243 43.23 -8.84 16.14
N TYR A 244 44.27 -8.33 15.46
CA TYR A 244 44.29 -8.21 14.01
C TYR A 244 44.22 -9.55 13.27
N ARG A 245 44.75 -10.63 13.85
CA ARG A 245 44.71 -11.98 13.25
C ARG A 245 43.39 -12.72 13.47
N SER A 246 42.73 -12.51 14.60
CA SER A 246 41.65 -13.41 15.02
C SER A 246 40.27 -12.73 15.13
N ILE A 247 40.20 -11.49 15.63
CA ILE A 247 38.93 -10.90 16.11
C ILE A 247 38.53 -9.64 15.32
N HIS A 248 39.44 -9.06 14.53
CA HIS A 248 39.18 -7.84 13.76
C HIS A 248 38.01 -7.96 12.77
N HIS A 249 37.68 -9.18 12.33
CA HIS A 249 36.56 -9.44 11.40
C HIS A 249 35.17 -9.40 12.07
N ILE A 250 35.10 -9.40 13.40
CA ILE A 250 33.83 -9.37 14.14
C ILE A 250 33.42 -7.91 14.33
N ASP A 251 32.67 -7.37 13.36
CA ASP A 251 32.09 -6.03 13.41
C ASP A 251 30.55 -6.11 13.43
N ALA A 252 29.93 -5.54 14.46
CA ALA A 252 28.47 -5.48 14.61
C ALA A 252 27.78 -4.75 13.44
N ARG A 253 28.52 -3.86 12.75
CA ARG A 253 28.03 -3.19 11.53
C ARG A 253 27.70 -4.18 10.42
N VAL A 254 28.46 -5.26 10.29
CA VAL A 254 28.22 -6.29 9.26
C VAL A 254 26.89 -6.98 9.52
N ALA A 255 26.62 -7.39 10.76
CA ALA A 255 25.34 -7.99 11.14
C ALA A 255 24.16 -7.03 10.91
N TYR A 256 24.32 -5.75 11.28
CA TYR A 256 23.30 -4.73 11.06
C TYR A 256 22.97 -4.54 9.57
N ASN A 257 23.99 -4.38 8.72
CA ASN A 257 23.80 -4.21 7.28
C ASN A 257 23.20 -5.47 6.64
N LEU A 258 23.62 -6.67 7.07
CA LEU A 258 23.04 -7.92 6.58
C LEU A 258 21.54 -8.02 6.87
N ILE A 259 21.10 -7.61 8.07
CA ILE A 259 19.68 -7.59 8.42
C ILE A 259 18.94 -6.59 7.52
N LEU A 260 19.45 -5.36 7.42
CA LEU A 260 18.83 -4.29 6.63
C LEU A 260 18.70 -4.68 5.15
N ASP A 261 19.77 -5.20 4.54
CA ASP A 261 19.77 -5.62 3.15
C ASP A 261 18.86 -6.83 2.91
N SER A 262 18.82 -7.78 3.86
CA SER A 262 17.97 -8.96 3.76
C SER A 262 16.49 -8.58 3.84
N THR A 263 16.13 -7.68 4.74
CA THR A 263 14.77 -7.15 4.86
C THR A 263 14.37 -6.41 3.58
N THR A 264 15.25 -5.56 3.05
CA THR A 264 14.97 -4.79 1.82
C THR A 264 14.76 -5.73 0.63
N ARG A 265 15.65 -6.72 0.44
CA ARG A 265 15.52 -7.73 -0.61
C ARG A 265 14.25 -8.57 -0.47
N ALA A 266 13.84 -8.87 0.77
CA ALA A 266 12.58 -9.58 1.01
C ALA A 266 11.37 -8.72 0.60
N CYS A 267 11.34 -7.44 0.96
CA CYS A 267 10.30 -6.50 0.57
C CYS A 267 10.19 -6.36 -0.96
N GLU A 268 11.32 -6.18 -1.65
CA GLU A 268 11.36 -6.11 -3.11
C GLU A 268 10.84 -7.39 -3.76
N LYS A 269 11.27 -8.55 -3.26
CA LYS A 269 10.83 -9.85 -3.78
C LYS A 269 9.32 -10.07 -3.60
N ILE A 270 8.76 -9.65 -2.47
CA ILE A 270 7.31 -9.73 -2.23
C ILE A 270 6.57 -8.80 -3.17
N THR A 271 7.01 -7.54 -3.27
CA THR A 271 6.37 -6.51 -4.11
C THR A 271 6.37 -6.92 -5.58
N ASN A 272 7.52 -7.32 -6.13
CA ASN A 272 7.64 -7.75 -7.52
C ASN A 272 6.85 -9.03 -7.85
N ARG A 273 6.51 -9.83 -6.83
CA ARG A 273 5.66 -11.02 -7.01
C ARG A 273 4.19 -10.66 -7.11
N PHE A 274 3.73 -9.67 -6.33
CA PHE A 274 2.35 -9.20 -6.33
C PHE A 274 2.05 -8.24 -7.48
N ASP A 275 2.92 -7.24 -7.70
CA ASP A 275 2.76 -6.23 -8.73
C ASP A 275 3.64 -6.54 -9.94
N GLN A 276 3.10 -7.34 -10.86
CA GLN A 276 3.78 -7.72 -12.10
C GLN A 276 3.35 -6.85 -13.30
N GLY A 277 2.53 -5.81 -13.09
CA GLY A 277 1.92 -5.03 -14.17
C GLY A 277 0.99 -5.84 -15.09
N LYS A 278 0.54 -7.03 -14.65
CA LYS A 278 -0.32 -7.94 -15.43
C LYS A 278 -1.69 -8.05 -14.79
N LEU A 279 -2.74 -7.99 -15.62
CA LEU A 279 -4.13 -8.11 -15.16
C LEU A 279 -4.45 -9.50 -14.58
N GLY A 280 -3.85 -10.57 -15.13
CA GLY A 280 -4.14 -11.96 -14.73
C GLY A 280 -3.95 -12.24 -13.24
N PRO A 281 -2.77 -11.99 -12.65
CA PRO A 281 -2.55 -12.12 -11.21
C PRO A 281 -3.48 -11.25 -10.36
N ILE A 282 -3.76 -10.01 -10.80
CA ILE A 282 -4.68 -9.10 -10.08
C ILE A 282 -6.07 -9.73 -10.01
N VAL A 283 -6.62 -10.17 -11.15
CA VAL A 283 -7.92 -10.85 -11.21
C VAL A 283 -7.94 -12.10 -10.33
N LEU A 284 -6.85 -12.89 -10.33
CA LEU A 284 -6.74 -14.05 -9.46
C LEU A 284 -6.83 -13.67 -7.97
N TYR A 285 -6.05 -12.67 -7.53
CA TYR A 285 -6.02 -12.25 -6.14
C TYR A 285 -7.35 -11.65 -5.71
N THR A 286 -7.98 -10.82 -6.54
CA THR A 286 -9.29 -10.24 -6.23
C THR A 286 -10.41 -11.28 -6.20
N SER A 287 -10.40 -12.24 -7.12
CA SER A 287 -11.40 -13.32 -7.13
C SER A 287 -11.24 -14.25 -5.92
N LEU A 288 -10.01 -14.63 -5.58
CA LEU A 288 -9.74 -15.44 -4.38
C LEU A 288 -10.12 -14.69 -3.11
N PHE A 289 -9.75 -13.41 -3.01
CA PHE A 289 -10.11 -12.56 -1.89
C PHE A 289 -11.64 -12.46 -1.74
N THR A 290 -12.37 -12.21 -2.84
CA THR A 290 -13.83 -12.11 -2.83
C THR A 290 -14.48 -13.42 -2.36
N LEU A 291 -13.99 -14.57 -2.84
CA LEU A 291 -14.50 -15.87 -2.43
C LEU A 291 -14.25 -16.14 -0.94
N VAL A 292 -13.04 -15.85 -0.45
CA VAL A 292 -12.67 -16.03 0.96
C VAL A 292 -13.44 -15.06 1.86
N ALA A 293 -13.54 -13.78 1.48
CA ALA A 293 -14.30 -12.78 2.21
C ALA A 293 -15.79 -13.12 2.26
N GLY A 294 -16.38 -13.55 1.14
CA GLY A 294 -17.76 -14.04 1.09
C GLY A 294 -17.98 -15.26 1.98
N LEU A 295 -17.05 -16.23 1.96
CA LEU A 295 -17.11 -17.41 2.82
C LEU A 295 -17.03 -17.05 4.32
N ILE A 296 -16.11 -16.16 4.70
CA ILE A 296 -15.99 -15.66 6.07
C ILE A 296 -17.26 -14.92 6.49
N GLY A 297 -17.77 -14.02 5.64
CA GLY A 297 -19.00 -13.26 5.88
C GLY A 297 -20.21 -14.17 6.09
N TYR A 298 -20.39 -15.17 5.23
CA TYR A 298 -21.49 -16.14 5.37
C TYR A 298 -21.37 -16.97 6.65
N ARG A 299 -20.17 -17.47 6.96
CA ARG A 299 -19.95 -18.26 8.19
C ARG A 299 -20.15 -17.44 9.46
N THR A 300 -19.68 -16.19 9.48
CA THR A 300 -19.81 -15.30 10.64
C THR A 300 -21.25 -14.81 10.81
N GLY A 301 -22.00 -14.62 9.72
CA GLY A 301 -23.43 -14.30 9.73
C GLY A 301 -24.35 -15.47 10.11
N GLY A 302 -23.83 -16.60 10.60
CA GLY A 302 -24.60 -17.77 10.99
C GLY A 302 -25.03 -18.67 9.84
N GLY A 303 -24.56 -18.40 8.62
CA GLY A 303 -24.83 -19.20 7.43
C GLY A 303 -24.26 -20.61 7.59
N GLN A 304 -25.15 -21.60 7.52
CA GLN A 304 -24.77 -23.01 7.54
C GLN A 304 -24.76 -23.56 6.11
N PHE A 305 -23.67 -24.25 5.75
CA PHE A 305 -23.67 -25.05 4.52
C PHE A 305 -24.39 -26.36 4.83
N GLY A 306 -25.62 -26.48 4.35
CA GLY A 306 -26.44 -27.67 4.49
C GLY A 306 -27.27 -27.89 3.23
N LEU A 307 -27.68 -29.14 3.01
CA LEU A 307 -28.77 -29.40 2.07
C LEU A 307 -30.01 -28.69 2.62
N PRO A 308 -30.78 -27.97 1.77
CA PRO A 308 -32.01 -27.33 2.22
C PRO A 308 -32.88 -28.36 2.95
N GLN A 309 -33.43 -28.01 4.11
CA GLN A 309 -34.60 -28.74 4.58
C GLN A 309 -35.67 -28.48 3.52
N ALA A 310 -35.92 -29.48 2.68
CA ALA A 310 -36.92 -29.45 1.62
C ALA A 310 -38.31 -29.37 2.25
N ASN A 311 -38.68 -28.19 2.73
CA ASN A 311 -40.01 -27.87 3.24
C ASN A 311 -40.97 -27.48 2.09
N GLY A 312 -40.50 -27.53 0.84
CA GLY A 312 -41.33 -27.46 -0.36
C GLY A 312 -41.18 -28.77 -1.13
N THR A 313 -42.30 -29.38 -1.52
CA THR A 313 -42.31 -30.50 -2.45
C THR A 313 -41.69 -30.02 -3.77
N LEU A 314 -40.71 -30.77 -4.30
CA LEU A 314 -40.23 -30.62 -5.68
C LEU A 314 -41.32 -31.13 -6.65
N ASP A 315 -42.53 -30.61 -6.56
CA ASP A 315 -43.67 -30.94 -7.45
C ASP A 315 -43.58 -30.21 -8.80
N GLY A 316 -42.45 -29.58 -9.09
CA GLY A 316 -42.18 -29.00 -10.40
C GLY A 316 -41.78 -30.08 -11.39
N THR A 317 -42.62 -30.30 -12.42
CA THR A 317 -42.20 -31.02 -13.63
C THR A 317 -40.91 -30.41 -14.16
N PHE A 318 -39.87 -31.22 -14.39
CA PHE A 318 -38.59 -30.76 -14.89
C PHE A 318 -38.78 -29.98 -16.21
N ASP A 319 -38.48 -28.68 -16.21
CA ASP A 319 -38.65 -27.81 -17.37
C ASP A 319 -37.52 -28.05 -18.39
N TRP A 320 -37.75 -29.02 -19.28
CA TRP A 320 -36.80 -29.43 -20.30
C TRP A 320 -36.42 -28.27 -21.25
N LEU A 321 -37.35 -27.34 -21.50
CA LEU A 321 -37.09 -26.20 -22.39
C LEU A 321 -36.08 -25.24 -21.78
N THR A 322 -36.26 -24.87 -20.51
CA THR A 322 -35.32 -24.01 -19.79
C THR A 322 -33.96 -24.69 -19.62
N PHE A 323 -33.95 -25.99 -19.32
CA PHE A 323 -32.72 -26.78 -19.24
C PHE A 323 -31.94 -26.78 -20.56
N LEU A 324 -32.63 -27.01 -21.69
CA LEU A 324 -32.02 -26.95 -23.01
C LEU A 324 -31.45 -25.57 -23.33
N GLY A 325 -32.18 -24.49 -23.00
CA GLY A 325 -31.71 -23.12 -23.17
C GLY A 325 -30.43 -22.84 -22.39
N ILE A 326 -30.37 -23.26 -21.12
CA ILE A 326 -29.15 -23.15 -20.29
C ILE A 326 -28.00 -23.96 -20.90
N LEU A 327 -28.25 -25.17 -21.40
CA LEU A 327 -27.24 -26.01 -22.04
C LEU A 327 -26.64 -25.32 -23.28
N VAL A 328 -27.48 -24.66 -24.09
CA VAL A 328 -27.04 -23.86 -25.25
C VAL A 328 -26.15 -22.69 -24.79
N ILE A 329 -26.52 -21.98 -23.74
CA ILE A 329 -25.72 -20.87 -23.18
C ILE A 329 -24.36 -21.38 -22.66
N ILE A 330 -24.34 -22.51 -21.95
CA ILE A 330 -23.12 -23.15 -21.46
C ILE A 330 -22.23 -23.55 -22.64
N ALA A 331 -22.79 -24.20 -23.66
CA ALA A 331 -22.05 -24.61 -24.86
C ALA A 331 -21.46 -23.39 -25.59
N ALA A 332 -22.24 -22.33 -25.79
CA ALA A 332 -21.76 -21.09 -26.40
C ALA A 332 -20.63 -20.43 -25.59
N THR A 333 -20.72 -20.45 -24.25
CA THR A 333 -19.67 -19.92 -23.35
C THR A 333 -18.37 -20.73 -23.46
N ILE A 334 -18.47 -22.07 -23.49
CA ILE A 334 -17.31 -22.96 -23.67
C ILE A 334 -16.67 -22.72 -25.05
N ILE A 335 -17.48 -22.66 -26.11
CA ILE A 335 -17.01 -22.40 -27.48
C ILE A 335 -16.30 -21.04 -27.54
N THR A 336 -16.89 -19.99 -26.97
CA THR A 336 -16.28 -18.65 -26.92
C THR A 336 -14.91 -18.68 -26.23
N THR A 337 -14.79 -19.42 -25.12
CA THR A 337 -13.54 -19.54 -24.35
C THR A 337 -12.46 -20.29 -25.13
N LEU A 338 -12.82 -21.41 -25.76
CA LEU A 338 -11.89 -22.23 -26.56
C LEU A 338 -11.42 -21.49 -27.82
N PHE A 339 -12.32 -20.76 -28.47
CA PHE A 339 -12.07 -20.05 -29.72
C PHE A 339 -11.79 -18.56 -29.55
N HIS A 340 -11.50 -18.08 -28.33
CA HIS A 340 -11.23 -16.66 -28.04
C HIS A 340 -10.11 -16.06 -28.91
N HIS A 341 -9.18 -16.91 -29.38
CA HIS A 341 -8.12 -16.55 -30.31
C HIS A 341 -8.63 -15.98 -31.64
N ARG A 342 -9.83 -16.38 -32.07
CA ARG A 342 -10.53 -15.89 -33.27
C ARG A 342 -11.57 -14.85 -32.84
N ARG A 343 -11.16 -13.58 -32.75
CA ARG A 343 -11.95 -12.55 -32.06
C ARG A 343 -13.34 -12.32 -32.66
N LEU A 344 -13.44 -12.25 -33.98
CA LEU A 344 -14.73 -12.10 -34.68
C LEU A 344 -15.69 -13.25 -34.37
N PHE A 345 -15.21 -14.49 -34.46
CA PHE A 345 -16.00 -15.67 -34.14
C PHE A 345 -16.45 -15.67 -32.68
N ALA A 346 -15.54 -15.31 -31.75
CA ALA A 346 -15.85 -15.22 -30.33
C ALA A 346 -16.94 -14.18 -30.04
N VAL A 347 -16.90 -13.01 -30.68
CA VAL A 347 -17.96 -11.98 -30.53
C VAL A 347 -19.30 -12.48 -31.06
N ILE A 348 -19.33 -13.19 -32.19
CA ILE A 348 -20.58 -13.76 -32.74
C ILE A 348 -21.17 -14.81 -31.80
N VAL A 349 -20.35 -15.71 -31.23
CA VAL A 349 -20.83 -16.72 -30.29
C VAL A 349 -21.25 -16.09 -28.96
N LEU A 350 -20.61 -14.99 -28.53
CA LEU A 350 -21.04 -14.21 -27.37
C LEU A 350 -22.46 -13.64 -27.55
N SER A 351 -22.84 -13.24 -28.76
CA SER A 351 -24.20 -12.80 -29.07
C SER A 351 -25.25 -13.89 -28.82
N VAL A 352 -24.90 -15.15 -29.04
CA VAL A 352 -25.79 -16.30 -28.72
C VAL A 352 -26.01 -16.38 -27.21
N VAL A 353 -24.99 -16.10 -26.40
CA VAL A 353 -25.13 -16.00 -24.93
C VAL A 353 -26.08 -14.86 -24.57
N GLY A 354 -25.89 -13.66 -25.14
CA GLY A 354 -26.75 -12.50 -24.87
C GLY A 354 -28.21 -12.74 -25.22
N ILE A 355 -28.49 -13.31 -26.40
CA ILE A 355 -29.85 -13.69 -26.83
C ILE A 355 -30.42 -14.78 -25.90
N GLY A 356 -29.62 -15.79 -25.53
CA GLY A 356 -30.04 -16.85 -24.62
C GLY A 356 -30.46 -16.29 -23.25
N VAL A 357 -29.67 -15.37 -22.69
CA VAL A 357 -29.99 -14.69 -21.42
C VAL A 357 -31.27 -13.85 -21.55
N SER A 358 -31.46 -13.14 -22.66
CA SER A 358 -32.71 -12.40 -22.89
C SER A 358 -33.94 -13.31 -22.96
N MET A 359 -33.82 -14.48 -23.59
CA MET A 359 -34.92 -15.46 -23.64
C MET A 359 -35.22 -16.02 -22.25
N LEU A 360 -34.19 -16.15 -21.41
CA LEU A 360 -34.32 -16.56 -20.02
C LEU A 360 -35.07 -15.49 -19.21
N PHE A 361 -34.74 -14.19 -19.36
CA PHE A 361 -35.51 -13.10 -18.76
C PHE A 361 -36.98 -13.10 -19.20
N ALA A 362 -37.24 -13.28 -20.50
CA ALA A 362 -38.61 -13.37 -21.00
C ALA A 362 -39.36 -14.58 -20.40
N ARG A 363 -38.68 -15.74 -20.27
CA ARG A 363 -39.24 -16.96 -19.66
C ARG A 363 -39.60 -16.76 -18.19
N PHE A 364 -38.79 -16.02 -17.45
CA PHE A 364 -39.03 -15.68 -16.04
C PHE A 364 -39.87 -14.39 -15.86
N SER A 365 -40.65 -14.00 -16.87
CA SER A 365 -41.58 -12.86 -16.82
C SER A 365 -40.93 -11.50 -16.53
N ALA A 366 -39.70 -11.30 -17.01
CA ALA A 366 -38.97 -10.03 -16.94
C ALA A 366 -38.81 -9.40 -18.35
N PRO A 367 -39.90 -8.90 -18.97
CA PRO A 367 -39.88 -8.39 -20.35
C PRO A 367 -39.04 -7.12 -20.52
N ASP A 368 -39.00 -6.22 -19.53
CA ASP A 368 -38.18 -4.99 -19.57
C ASP A 368 -36.69 -5.31 -19.60
N LEU A 369 -36.24 -6.28 -18.79
CA LEU A 369 -34.87 -6.76 -18.80
C LEU A 369 -34.53 -7.45 -20.12
N ALA A 370 -35.44 -8.24 -20.68
CA ALA A 370 -35.24 -8.89 -21.97
C ALA A 370 -35.04 -7.88 -23.11
N MET A 371 -35.92 -6.87 -23.21
CA MET A 371 -35.81 -5.82 -24.24
C MET A 371 -34.55 -4.97 -24.07
N THR A 372 -34.21 -4.64 -22.82
CA THR A 372 -32.96 -3.93 -22.49
C THR A 372 -31.76 -4.76 -22.93
N GLN A 373 -31.70 -6.04 -22.56
CA GLN A 373 -30.58 -6.92 -22.87
C GLN A 373 -30.36 -7.06 -24.38
N ILE A 374 -31.42 -7.27 -25.17
CA ILE A 374 -31.31 -7.34 -26.64
C ILE A 374 -30.78 -6.02 -27.21
N SER A 375 -31.30 -4.90 -26.73
CA SER A 375 -30.92 -3.58 -27.26
C SER A 375 -29.48 -3.23 -26.90
N VAL A 376 -29.05 -3.51 -25.67
CA VAL A 376 -27.66 -3.36 -25.23
C VAL A 376 -26.74 -4.26 -26.07
N GLU A 377 -27.10 -5.53 -26.26
CA GLU A 377 -26.32 -6.50 -27.03
C GLU A 377 -26.08 -6.01 -28.47
N VAL A 378 -27.11 -5.48 -29.13
CA VAL A 378 -26.96 -4.92 -30.48
C VAL A 378 -25.96 -3.77 -30.50
N VAL A 379 -26.08 -2.81 -29.57
CA VAL A 379 -25.16 -1.66 -29.50
C VAL A 379 -23.74 -2.13 -29.18
N THR A 380 -23.56 -2.97 -28.17
CA THR A 380 -22.24 -3.42 -27.72
C THR A 380 -21.52 -4.24 -28.80
N ILE A 381 -22.23 -5.14 -29.51
CA ILE A 381 -21.64 -5.89 -30.63
C ILE A 381 -21.14 -4.94 -31.70
N ILE A 382 -21.93 -3.94 -32.11
CA ILE A 382 -21.51 -2.99 -33.15
C ILE A 382 -20.26 -2.23 -32.70
N LEU A 383 -20.24 -1.76 -31.45
CA LEU A 383 -19.08 -1.06 -30.89
C LEU A 383 -17.85 -1.97 -30.77
N LEU A 384 -18.02 -3.23 -30.35
CA LEU A 384 -16.95 -4.22 -30.27
C LEU A 384 -16.39 -4.56 -31.65
N LEU A 385 -17.26 -4.76 -32.65
CA LEU A 385 -16.83 -5.01 -34.03
C LEU A 385 -16.02 -3.84 -34.59
N LEU A 386 -16.45 -2.60 -34.31
CA LEU A 386 -15.70 -1.40 -34.70
C LEU A 386 -14.35 -1.29 -33.97
N ALA A 387 -14.30 -1.64 -32.69
CA ALA A 387 -13.04 -1.66 -31.93
C ALA A 387 -12.09 -2.78 -32.41
N LEU A 388 -12.63 -3.95 -32.78
CA LEU A 388 -11.87 -5.07 -33.32
C LEU A 388 -11.17 -4.71 -34.63
N TYR A 389 -11.70 -3.76 -35.40
CA TYR A 389 -11.05 -3.28 -36.62
C TYR A 389 -9.60 -2.83 -36.37
N TYR A 390 -9.31 -2.20 -35.22
CA TYR A 390 -7.99 -1.67 -34.86
C TYR A 390 -7.09 -2.68 -34.14
N LEU A 391 -7.53 -3.94 -34.04
CA LEU A 391 -6.84 -4.96 -33.29
C LEU A 391 -6.48 -6.18 -34.15
N PRO A 392 -5.41 -6.92 -33.81
CA PRO A 392 -5.11 -8.19 -34.45
C PRO A 392 -6.28 -9.16 -34.29
N GLN A 393 -6.74 -9.73 -35.40
CA GLN A 393 -7.89 -10.64 -35.44
C GLN A 393 -7.59 -12.01 -34.82
N HIS A 394 -6.29 -12.36 -34.79
CA HIS A 394 -5.77 -13.55 -34.14
C HIS A 394 -4.89 -13.15 -32.95
N SER A 395 -5.18 -13.71 -31.78
CA SER A 395 -4.31 -13.55 -30.60
C SER A 395 -3.11 -14.50 -30.66
N HIS A 396 -1.94 -14.07 -30.16
CA HIS A 396 -0.75 -14.92 -30.05
C HIS A 396 -0.96 -16.01 -29.01
N ARG A 397 -0.61 -17.27 -29.33
CA ARG A 397 -0.62 -18.39 -28.37
C ARG A 397 0.61 -18.31 -27.48
N LEU A 398 0.54 -17.51 -26.41
CA LEU A 398 1.66 -17.28 -25.50
C LEU A 398 1.59 -18.08 -24.18
N CYS A 399 0.62 -18.97 -24.03
CA CYS A 399 0.40 -19.68 -22.76
C CYS A 399 0.94 -21.12 -22.81
N SER A 400 1.79 -21.47 -21.82
CA SER A 400 2.16 -22.85 -21.55
C SER A 400 0.94 -23.68 -21.13
N ASN A 401 0.90 -24.97 -21.51
CA ASN A 401 -0.15 -25.90 -21.12
C ASN A 401 -0.37 -25.96 -19.59
N PHE A 402 0.68 -25.72 -18.80
CA PHE A 402 0.57 -25.64 -17.35
C PHE A 402 -0.27 -24.45 -16.89
N VAL A 403 -0.02 -23.27 -17.47
CA VAL A 403 -0.76 -22.03 -17.16
C VAL A 403 -2.23 -22.19 -17.52
N LEU A 404 -2.51 -22.75 -18.69
CA LEU A 404 -3.88 -23.01 -19.14
C LEU A 404 -4.62 -23.95 -18.19
N ARG A 405 -3.99 -25.06 -17.77
CA ARG A 405 -4.59 -26.00 -16.81
C ARG A 405 -4.82 -25.35 -15.45
N ARG A 406 -3.85 -24.58 -14.96
CA ARG A 406 -3.97 -23.83 -13.69
C ARG A 406 -5.16 -22.88 -13.74
N ASP A 407 -5.25 -22.07 -14.79
CA ASP A 407 -6.29 -21.05 -14.92
C ASP A 407 -7.67 -21.68 -15.12
N ALA A 408 -7.77 -22.81 -15.83
CA ALA A 408 -8.99 -23.59 -15.93
C ALA A 408 -9.44 -24.16 -14.57
N ILE A 409 -8.52 -24.68 -13.76
CA ILE A 409 -8.83 -25.16 -12.40
C ILE A 409 -9.31 -24.00 -11.53
N ILE A 410 -8.62 -22.86 -11.57
CA ILE A 410 -8.98 -21.66 -10.79
C ILE A 410 -10.38 -21.18 -11.19
N ALA A 411 -10.65 -21.04 -12.49
CA ALA A 411 -11.96 -20.61 -12.99
C ALA A 411 -13.06 -21.60 -12.59
N GLY A 412 -12.77 -22.91 -12.65
CA GLY A 412 -13.68 -23.96 -12.20
C GLY A 412 -13.99 -23.88 -10.70
N VAL A 413 -12.96 -23.75 -9.85
CA VAL A 413 -13.12 -23.61 -8.40
C VAL A 413 -13.89 -22.34 -8.06
N PHE A 414 -13.58 -21.22 -8.71
CA PHE A 414 -14.27 -19.96 -8.49
C PHE A 414 -15.74 -20.04 -8.94
N GLY A 415 -16.01 -20.57 -10.14
CA GLY A 415 -17.37 -20.75 -10.64
C GLY A 415 -18.21 -21.68 -9.76
N VAL A 416 -17.68 -22.84 -9.37
CA VAL A 416 -18.36 -23.75 -8.44
C VAL A 416 -18.55 -23.09 -7.07
N GLY A 417 -17.56 -22.35 -6.59
CA GLY A 417 -17.65 -21.60 -5.33
C GLY A 417 -18.76 -20.55 -5.33
N VAL A 418 -18.84 -19.73 -6.38
CA VAL A 418 -19.90 -18.72 -6.55
C VAL A 418 -21.27 -19.39 -6.69
N THR A 419 -21.38 -20.49 -7.44
CA THR A 419 -22.63 -21.26 -7.56
C THR A 419 -23.07 -21.82 -6.21
N ALA A 420 -22.17 -22.46 -5.47
CA ALA A 420 -22.46 -23.00 -4.15
C ALA A 420 -22.87 -21.89 -3.16
N PHE A 421 -22.23 -20.73 -3.23
CA PHE A 421 -22.54 -19.58 -2.40
C PHE A 421 -23.92 -18.99 -2.73
N THR A 422 -24.20 -18.79 -4.02
CA THR A 422 -25.50 -18.31 -4.51
C THR A 422 -26.62 -19.27 -4.13
N PHE A 423 -26.39 -20.57 -4.28
CA PHE A 423 -27.33 -21.61 -3.86
C PHE A 423 -27.57 -21.59 -2.34
N ALA A 424 -26.52 -21.40 -1.54
CA ALA A 424 -26.62 -21.31 -0.10
C ALA A 424 -27.44 -20.09 0.36
N ILE A 425 -27.29 -18.94 -0.32
CA ILE A 425 -28.05 -17.72 -0.02
C ILE A 425 -29.52 -17.88 -0.41
N ILE A 426 -29.81 -18.34 -1.63
CA ILE A 426 -31.20 -18.49 -2.13
C ILE A 426 -31.99 -19.54 -1.33
N SER A 427 -31.30 -20.52 -0.74
CA SER A 427 -31.94 -21.55 0.09
C SER A 427 -32.30 -21.09 1.51
N GLN A 428 -31.92 -19.87 1.92
CA GLN A 428 -32.30 -19.32 3.21
C GLN A 428 -33.69 -18.66 3.14
N PRO A 429 -34.52 -18.79 4.18
CA PRO A 429 -35.76 -18.02 4.25
C PRO A 429 -35.42 -16.52 4.34
N PHE A 430 -36.09 -15.70 3.54
CA PHE A 430 -35.97 -14.25 3.59
C PHE A 430 -37.37 -13.60 3.51
N GLU A 431 -37.54 -12.47 4.21
CA GLU A 431 -38.72 -11.63 4.08
C GLU A 431 -38.55 -10.72 2.87
N SER A 432 -39.49 -10.79 1.92
CA SER A 432 -39.45 -9.98 0.70
C SER A 432 -40.21 -8.67 0.88
N ILE A 433 -39.71 -7.59 0.28
CA ILE A 433 -40.41 -6.30 0.16
C ILE A 433 -41.21 -6.18 -1.14
N SER A 434 -41.26 -7.24 -1.98
CA SER A 434 -41.94 -7.19 -3.28
C SER A 434 -43.42 -6.84 -3.18
N ASP A 435 -44.10 -7.31 -2.13
CA ASP A 435 -45.53 -7.06 -1.92
C ASP A 435 -45.84 -5.56 -1.82
N PHE A 436 -44.97 -4.79 -1.16
CA PHE A 436 -45.12 -3.34 -1.07
C PHE A 436 -45.13 -2.70 -2.47
N PHE A 437 -44.19 -3.07 -3.34
CA PHE A 437 -44.13 -2.53 -4.69
C PHE A 437 -45.32 -2.95 -5.54
N LEU A 438 -45.79 -4.20 -5.42
CA LEU A 438 -46.98 -4.66 -6.14
C LEU A 438 -48.24 -3.88 -5.73
N TYR A 439 -48.42 -3.63 -4.43
CA TYR A 439 -49.59 -2.88 -3.94
C TYR A 439 -49.50 -1.38 -4.21
N GLN A 440 -48.29 -0.80 -4.16
CA GLN A 440 -48.12 0.66 -4.21
C GLN A 440 -47.78 1.21 -5.61
N SER A 441 -47.52 0.37 -6.62
CA SER A 441 -47.16 0.84 -7.97
C SER A 441 -48.19 1.80 -8.59
N VAL A 442 -49.49 1.44 -8.55
CA VAL A 442 -50.54 2.32 -9.08
C VAL A 442 -50.92 3.44 -8.09
N PRO A 443 -51.23 3.14 -6.81
CA PRO A 443 -51.67 4.20 -5.87
C PRO A 443 -50.58 5.22 -5.54
N GLY A 444 -49.31 4.82 -5.53
CA GLY A 444 -48.17 5.65 -5.20
C GLY A 444 -47.46 6.23 -6.41
N GLY A 445 -47.16 5.40 -7.41
CA GLY A 445 -46.36 5.81 -8.57
C GLY A 445 -47.12 6.04 -9.87
N GLY A 446 -48.45 5.83 -9.89
CA GLY A 446 -49.33 6.06 -11.04
C GLY A 446 -49.35 4.95 -12.10
N GLY A 447 -48.29 4.15 -12.21
CA GLY A 447 -48.12 3.20 -13.31
C GLY A 447 -48.46 1.74 -12.99
N THR A 448 -48.95 1.01 -14.00
CA THR A 448 -49.13 -0.45 -13.91
C THR A 448 -47.84 -1.24 -14.19
N ASN A 449 -46.82 -0.61 -14.79
CA ASN A 449 -45.51 -1.25 -14.95
C ASN A 449 -44.68 -1.10 -13.68
N VAL A 450 -44.78 -2.09 -12.80
CA VAL A 450 -44.06 -2.16 -11.52
C VAL A 450 -42.56 -1.93 -11.68
N VAL A 451 -41.93 -2.49 -12.72
CA VAL A 451 -40.47 -2.34 -12.93
C VAL A 451 -40.12 -0.90 -13.26
N ASN A 452 -40.81 -0.30 -14.24
CA ASN A 452 -40.53 1.08 -14.62
C ASN A 452 -40.84 2.05 -13.48
N VAL A 453 -41.95 1.86 -12.75
CA VAL A 453 -42.30 2.69 -11.59
C VAL A 453 -41.23 2.58 -10.49
N ILE A 454 -40.67 1.39 -10.23
CA ILE A 454 -39.53 1.27 -9.31
C ILE A 454 -38.34 2.10 -9.80
N LEU A 455 -38.01 2.03 -11.08
CA LEU A 455 -36.84 2.70 -11.65
C LEU A 455 -36.98 4.22 -11.71
N VAL A 456 -38.16 4.77 -11.95
CA VAL A 456 -38.34 6.22 -12.15
C VAL A 456 -38.88 6.95 -10.93
N ASP A 457 -39.55 6.25 -10.01
CA ASP A 457 -40.19 6.84 -8.83
C ASP A 457 -39.58 6.28 -7.53
N PHE A 458 -39.95 5.07 -7.09
CA PHE A 458 -39.52 4.54 -5.78
C PHE A 458 -38.00 4.50 -5.59
N ARG A 459 -37.25 4.17 -6.65
CA ARG A 459 -35.79 4.13 -6.69
C ARG A 459 -35.24 4.96 -7.85
N GLY A 460 -35.91 6.08 -8.17
CA GLY A 460 -35.48 7.07 -9.17
C GLY A 460 -34.03 7.53 -9.03
N TYR A 461 -33.54 7.58 -7.78
CA TYR A 461 -32.17 7.97 -7.48
C TYR A 461 -31.12 7.00 -8.06
N ASP A 462 -31.40 5.70 -8.08
CA ASP A 462 -30.49 4.70 -8.63
C ASP A 462 -30.37 4.88 -10.15
N THR A 463 -31.51 5.05 -10.84
CA THR A 463 -31.54 5.31 -12.29
C THR A 463 -30.89 6.64 -12.65
N PHE A 464 -31.04 7.68 -11.83
CA PHE A 464 -30.28 8.93 -12.02
C PHE A 464 -28.77 8.67 -11.96
N GLY A 465 -28.31 7.91 -10.96
CA GLY A 465 -26.91 7.51 -10.83
C GLY A 465 -26.40 6.72 -12.03
N GLU A 466 -27.15 5.72 -12.49
CA GLU A 466 -26.82 4.92 -13.67
C GLU A 466 -26.65 5.77 -14.93
N VAL A 467 -27.57 6.71 -15.17
CA VAL A 467 -27.54 7.61 -16.32
C VAL A 467 -26.34 8.54 -16.27
N VAL A 468 -25.99 9.07 -15.10
CA VAL A 468 -24.77 9.85 -14.90
C VAL A 468 -23.53 8.99 -15.19
N VAL A 469 -23.50 7.73 -14.72
CA VAL A 469 -22.39 6.80 -15.00
C VAL A 469 -22.25 6.52 -16.50
N VAL A 470 -23.35 6.28 -17.23
CA VAL A 470 -23.34 6.09 -18.68
C VAL A 470 -22.78 7.32 -19.40
N GLY A 471 -23.23 8.51 -19.01
CA GLY A 471 -22.72 9.77 -19.57
C GLY A 471 -21.23 9.99 -19.29
N LEU A 472 -20.78 9.72 -18.06
CA LEU A 472 -19.38 9.79 -17.68
C LEU A 472 -18.52 8.76 -18.43
N ALA A 473 -19.02 7.54 -18.64
CA ALA A 473 -18.34 6.52 -19.44
C ALA A 473 -18.15 6.99 -20.88
N ALA A 474 -19.18 7.59 -21.50
CA ALA A 474 -19.09 8.13 -22.85
C ALA A 474 -18.10 9.31 -22.95
N LEU A 475 -18.09 10.21 -21.96
CA LEU A 475 -17.11 11.30 -21.88
C LEU A 475 -15.69 10.80 -21.63
N GLY A 476 -15.53 9.77 -20.79
CA GLY A 476 -14.25 9.10 -20.54
C GLY A 476 -13.70 8.46 -21.80
N ILE A 477 -14.54 7.74 -22.56
CA ILE A 477 -14.18 7.21 -23.87
C ILE A 477 -13.78 8.34 -24.82
N TYR A 478 -14.58 9.41 -24.92
CA TYR A 478 -14.22 10.59 -25.72
C TYR A 478 -12.84 11.13 -25.34
N ALA A 479 -12.56 11.30 -24.04
CA ALA A 479 -11.29 11.84 -23.54
C ALA A 479 -10.10 10.90 -23.82
N MET A 480 -10.27 9.59 -23.64
CA MET A 480 -9.22 8.60 -23.89
C MET A 480 -8.88 8.45 -25.38
N LEU A 481 -9.89 8.49 -26.25
CA LEU A 481 -9.69 8.37 -27.70
C LEU A 481 -9.22 9.70 -28.33
N LYS A 482 -9.31 10.81 -27.60
CA LYS A 482 -8.89 12.13 -28.07
C LYS A 482 -7.39 12.12 -28.36
N ASN A 483 -7.06 12.20 -29.66
CA ASN A 483 -5.69 12.21 -30.19
C ASN A 483 -4.96 10.86 -30.17
N MET A 484 -5.66 9.78 -29.89
CA MET A 484 -5.11 8.45 -30.06
C MET A 484 -4.94 8.14 -31.57
N VAL A 485 -3.82 7.52 -31.92
CA VAL A 485 -3.52 7.03 -33.27
C VAL A 485 -3.28 5.53 -33.17
N LEU A 486 -4.10 4.75 -33.84
CA LEU A 486 -3.98 3.28 -33.87
C LEU A 486 -3.61 2.80 -35.27
N PRO A 487 -2.85 1.70 -35.40
CA PRO A 487 -2.65 1.04 -36.67
C PRO A 487 -3.97 0.39 -37.13
N ALA A 488 -4.24 0.47 -38.44
CA ALA A 488 -5.37 -0.21 -39.07
C ALA A 488 -4.85 -1.11 -40.21
N SER A 489 -5.16 -2.41 -40.14
CA SER A 489 -4.76 -3.35 -41.20
C SER A 489 -5.55 -3.12 -42.48
N MET A 490 -4.85 -3.11 -43.61
CA MET A 490 -5.47 -3.09 -44.95
C MET A 490 -6.05 -4.44 -45.36
N ARG A 491 -5.76 -5.50 -44.60
CA ARG A 491 -6.19 -6.88 -44.87
C ARG A 491 -7.09 -7.44 -43.78
N ASP A 492 -8.00 -8.30 -44.20
CA ASP A 492 -8.89 -9.11 -43.36
C ASP A 492 -8.13 -10.29 -42.69
N PRO A 493 -8.79 -11.09 -41.83
CA PRO A 493 -8.16 -12.24 -41.18
C PRO A 493 -7.59 -13.31 -42.15
N ASP A 494 -8.12 -13.39 -43.37
CA ASP A 494 -7.75 -14.36 -44.40
C ASP A 494 -6.72 -13.80 -45.40
N GLY A 495 -6.22 -12.58 -45.15
CA GLY A 495 -5.20 -11.91 -45.96
C GLY A 495 -5.74 -11.22 -47.23
N ARG A 496 -7.06 -11.13 -47.37
CA ARG A 496 -7.73 -10.42 -48.47
C ARG A 496 -7.78 -8.93 -48.14
N ASN A 497 -7.73 -8.06 -49.15
CA ASN A 497 -7.93 -6.64 -48.91
C ASN A 497 -9.39 -6.39 -48.46
N TRP A 498 -9.59 -5.45 -47.55
CA TRP A 498 -10.94 -4.97 -47.23
C TRP A 498 -11.64 -4.46 -48.50
N THR A 499 -12.96 -4.62 -48.56
CA THR A 499 -13.76 -4.11 -49.67
C THR A 499 -13.52 -2.60 -49.88
N GLU A 500 -13.40 -2.20 -51.15
CA GLU A 500 -13.31 -0.79 -51.54
C GLU A 500 -14.67 -0.10 -51.57
N ASP A 501 -15.79 -0.84 -51.42
CA ASP A 501 -17.13 -0.26 -51.30
C ASP A 501 -17.43 0.07 -49.82
N PRO A 502 -17.27 1.33 -49.38
CA PRO A 502 -17.56 1.74 -48.01
C PRO A 502 -19.05 1.80 -47.70
N HIS A 503 -19.94 1.80 -48.71
CA HIS A 503 -21.37 2.07 -48.55
C HIS A 503 -22.24 1.14 -49.40
N PRO A 504 -22.34 -0.16 -49.03
CA PRO A 504 -23.13 -1.13 -49.79
C PRO A 504 -24.58 -0.67 -49.97
N LEU A 505 -25.06 -0.65 -51.22
CA LEU A 505 -26.41 -0.16 -51.57
C LEU A 505 -27.52 -0.86 -50.79
N LEU A 506 -27.39 -2.18 -50.56
CA LEU A 506 -28.38 -2.97 -49.84
C LEU A 506 -28.46 -2.52 -48.37
N LEU A 507 -27.32 -2.42 -47.68
CA LEU A 507 -27.27 -1.97 -46.28
C LEU A 507 -27.82 -0.54 -46.14
N ARG A 508 -27.43 0.35 -47.07
CA ARG A 508 -27.89 1.74 -47.10
C ARG A 508 -29.41 1.86 -47.27
N THR A 509 -29.97 1.10 -48.21
CA THR A 509 -31.41 1.11 -48.50
C THR A 509 -32.21 0.57 -47.31
N PHE A 510 -31.79 -0.56 -46.75
CA PHE A 510 -32.43 -1.14 -45.56
C PHE A 510 -32.34 -0.20 -44.35
N ALA A 511 -31.17 0.37 -44.08
CA ALA A 511 -31.01 1.30 -42.98
C ALA A 511 -31.95 2.50 -43.15
N GLN A 512 -32.04 3.11 -44.32
CA GLN A 512 -32.91 4.28 -44.56
C GLN A 512 -34.38 3.99 -44.30
N ILE A 513 -34.87 2.80 -44.67
CA ILE A 513 -36.26 2.38 -44.41
C ILE A 513 -36.47 2.09 -42.91
N LEU A 514 -35.48 1.50 -42.27
CA LEU A 514 -35.57 1.06 -40.87
C LEU A 514 -35.53 2.25 -39.90
N LEU A 515 -34.90 3.37 -40.25
CA LEU A 515 -34.80 4.56 -39.40
C LEU A 515 -36.17 5.15 -38.97
N PRO A 516 -37.08 5.57 -39.87
CA PRO A 516 -38.36 6.12 -39.45
C PRO A 516 -39.21 5.10 -38.69
N LEU A 517 -39.14 3.81 -39.06
CA LEU A 517 -39.86 2.74 -38.38
C LEU A 517 -39.38 2.57 -36.93
N THR A 518 -38.06 2.53 -36.72
CA THR A 518 -37.46 2.38 -35.39
C THR A 518 -37.58 3.65 -34.54
N LEU A 519 -37.57 4.85 -35.13
CA LEU A 519 -37.87 6.08 -34.42
C LEU A 519 -39.33 6.09 -33.92
N LEU A 520 -40.28 5.71 -34.78
CA LEU A 520 -41.68 5.58 -34.39
C LEU A 520 -41.87 4.52 -33.30
N PHE A 521 -41.22 3.35 -33.46
CA PHE A 521 -41.27 2.30 -32.45
C PHE A 521 -40.60 2.71 -31.13
N GLY A 522 -39.47 3.42 -31.19
CA GLY A 522 -38.80 3.97 -30.02
C GLY A 522 -39.68 4.97 -29.28
N LEU A 523 -40.36 5.87 -30.00
CA LEU A 523 -41.34 6.79 -29.42
C LEU A 523 -42.52 6.05 -28.78
N TYR A 524 -43.01 4.99 -29.42
CA TYR A 524 -44.06 4.14 -28.85
C TYR A 524 -43.61 3.45 -27.55
N ILE A 525 -42.40 2.87 -27.52
CA ILE A 525 -41.80 2.26 -26.33
C ILE A 525 -41.58 3.29 -25.21
N PHE A 526 -41.19 4.52 -25.57
CA PHE A 526 -41.02 5.63 -24.64
C PHE A 526 -42.34 5.99 -23.95
N LEU A 527 -43.40 6.25 -24.75
CA LEU A 527 -44.68 6.73 -24.24
C LEU A 527 -45.45 5.66 -23.43
N ARG A 528 -45.28 4.38 -23.74
CA ARG A 528 -45.99 3.30 -23.03
C ARG A 528 -45.31 2.84 -21.73
N GLY A 529 -44.07 3.27 -21.48
CA GLY A 529 -43.19 2.69 -20.45
C GLY A 529 -43.75 2.70 -19.03
N HIS A 530 -44.62 3.67 -18.72
CA HIS A 530 -45.25 3.79 -17.41
C HIS A 530 -46.25 2.66 -17.11
N ASN A 531 -46.89 2.11 -18.14
CA ASN A 531 -47.99 1.14 -17.98
C ASN A 531 -47.70 -0.23 -18.57
N MET A 532 -46.76 -0.31 -19.51
CA MET A 532 -46.36 -1.54 -20.16
C MET A 532 -44.85 -1.60 -20.29
N PRO A 533 -44.27 -2.77 -20.61
CA PRO A 533 -42.84 -2.89 -20.79
C PRO A 533 -42.29 -1.85 -21.79
N GLY A 534 -41.27 -1.11 -21.36
CA GLY A 534 -40.73 0.08 -22.02
C GLY A 534 -40.15 1.09 -21.02
N GLY A 535 -39.88 2.31 -21.51
CA GLY A 535 -39.30 3.40 -20.69
C GLY A 535 -38.23 4.21 -21.43
N GLY A 536 -37.70 5.25 -20.77
CA GLY A 536 -36.72 6.17 -21.35
C GLY A 536 -35.44 5.48 -21.83
N PHE A 537 -34.92 4.55 -21.02
CA PHE A 537 -33.67 3.85 -21.31
C PHE A 537 -33.77 2.92 -22.54
N ILE A 538 -34.78 2.05 -22.55
CA ILE A 538 -35.00 1.07 -23.64
C ILE A 538 -35.27 1.79 -24.96
N ALA A 539 -36.15 2.79 -24.95
CA ALA A 539 -36.42 3.62 -26.11
C ALA A 539 -35.14 4.29 -26.62
N GLY A 540 -34.30 4.78 -25.72
CA GLY A 540 -33.02 5.39 -26.03
C GLY A 540 -32.07 4.42 -26.74
N LEU A 541 -31.96 3.17 -26.27
CA LEU A 541 -31.12 2.16 -26.91
C LEU A 541 -31.63 1.71 -28.29
N ILE A 542 -32.95 1.59 -28.46
CA ILE A 542 -33.55 1.25 -29.76
C ILE A 542 -33.22 2.35 -30.78
N VAL A 543 -33.46 3.61 -30.40
CA VAL A 543 -33.15 4.77 -31.25
C VAL A 543 -31.65 4.88 -31.50
N ALA A 544 -30.81 4.68 -30.47
CA ALA A 544 -29.37 4.67 -30.61
C ALA A 544 -28.91 3.60 -31.61
N SER A 545 -29.44 2.38 -31.53
CA SER A 545 -29.12 1.27 -32.44
C SER A 545 -29.44 1.62 -33.89
N ALA A 546 -30.60 2.24 -34.12
CA ALA A 546 -31.01 2.69 -35.45
C ALA A 546 -30.10 3.79 -36.01
N LEU A 547 -29.73 4.76 -35.17
CA LEU A 547 -28.80 5.83 -35.54
C LEU A 547 -27.40 5.27 -35.81
N VAL A 548 -26.90 4.39 -34.96
CA VAL A 548 -25.62 3.69 -35.15
C VAL A 548 -25.62 2.94 -36.49
N ALA A 549 -26.69 2.23 -36.82
CA ALA A 549 -26.84 1.56 -38.10
C ALA A 549 -26.80 2.56 -39.29
N GLN A 550 -27.38 3.76 -39.17
CA GLN A 550 -27.24 4.81 -40.20
C GLN A 550 -25.79 5.24 -40.40
N TYR A 551 -25.08 5.49 -39.31
CA TYR A 551 -23.68 5.94 -39.34
C TYR A 551 -22.77 4.87 -39.93
N VAL A 552 -23.03 3.58 -39.66
CA VAL A 552 -22.31 2.47 -40.28
C VAL A 552 -22.65 2.35 -41.77
N ALA A 553 -23.93 2.46 -42.15
CA ALA A 553 -24.38 2.26 -43.53
C ALA A 553 -24.00 3.41 -44.49
N ASN A 554 -24.11 4.66 -44.04
CA ASN A 554 -23.87 5.85 -44.87
C ASN A 554 -22.48 6.48 -44.63
N GLY A 555 -21.70 5.94 -43.69
CA GLY A 555 -20.42 6.50 -43.26
C GLY A 555 -20.57 7.69 -42.30
N ILE A 556 -19.53 7.93 -41.51
CA ILE A 556 -19.61 8.92 -40.42
C ILE A 556 -19.62 10.36 -40.90
N ARG A 557 -18.69 10.76 -41.79
CA ARG A 557 -18.62 12.16 -42.28
C ARG A 557 -19.88 12.59 -43.05
N PRO A 558 -20.40 11.81 -44.01
CA PRO A 558 -21.61 12.19 -44.74
C PRO A 558 -22.83 12.28 -43.84
N THR A 559 -22.93 11.41 -42.83
CA THR A 559 -24.04 11.40 -41.89
C THR A 559 -23.94 12.55 -40.89
N GLU A 560 -22.75 12.85 -40.35
CA GLU A 560 -22.51 14.00 -39.45
C GLU A 560 -22.79 15.33 -40.15
N ALA A 561 -22.47 15.45 -41.45
CA ALA A 561 -22.79 16.63 -42.24
C ALA A 561 -24.31 16.82 -42.49
N ARG A 562 -25.09 15.73 -42.46
CA ARG A 562 -26.56 15.76 -42.67
C ARG A 562 -27.35 15.79 -41.37
N MET A 563 -26.79 15.27 -40.28
CA MET A 563 -27.40 15.17 -38.96
C MET A 563 -26.52 15.93 -37.96
N THR A 564 -26.73 17.24 -37.88
CA THR A 564 -26.03 18.15 -36.95
C THR A 564 -26.62 18.07 -35.55
N LEU A 565 -26.56 16.89 -34.93
CA LEU A 565 -27.00 16.73 -33.54
C LEU A 565 -25.95 17.31 -32.59
N PRO A 566 -26.32 18.23 -31.68
CA PRO A 566 -25.40 18.76 -30.68
C PRO A 566 -25.19 17.73 -29.57
N ILE A 567 -24.45 16.64 -29.85
CA ILE A 567 -24.39 15.45 -28.98
C ILE A 567 -23.95 15.77 -27.54
N HIS A 568 -22.91 16.60 -27.37
CA HIS A 568 -22.50 17.06 -26.03
C HIS A 568 -23.58 17.92 -25.35
N GLY A 569 -24.30 18.73 -26.13
CA GLY A 569 -25.45 19.50 -25.66
C GLY A 569 -26.62 18.59 -25.25
N MET A 570 -26.93 17.56 -26.03
CA MET A 570 -27.98 16.58 -25.70
C MET A 570 -27.63 15.79 -24.45
N LEU A 571 -26.37 15.37 -24.30
CA LEU A 571 -25.89 14.67 -23.12
C LEU A 571 -26.06 15.52 -21.85
N SER A 572 -25.55 16.75 -21.89
CA SER A 572 -25.66 17.69 -20.76
C SER A 572 -27.11 18.06 -20.48
N THR A 573 -27.91 18.33 -21.50
CA THR A 573 -29.35 18.62 -21.37
C THR A 573 -30.11 17.45 -20.75
N GLY A 574 -29.81 16.21 -21.16
CA GLY A 574 -30.44 15.03 -20.58
C GLY A 574 -30.17 14.87 -19.09
N ILE A 575 -28.91 15.03 -18.66
CA ILE A 575 -28.55 15.01 -17.23
C ILE A 575 -29.22 16.16 -16.48
N LEU A 576 -29.23 17.38 -17.06
CA LEU A 576 -29.86 18.54 -16.44
C LEU A 576 -31.38 18.40 -16.33
N ILE A 577 -32.05 17.77 -17.29
CA ILE A 577 -33.48 17.48 -17.23
C ILE A 577 -33.76 16.47 -16.10
N ALA A 578 -32.99 15.38 -16.02
CA ALA A 578 -33.16 14.37 -14.98
C ALA A 578 -32.94 14.98 -13.56
N LEU A 579 -31.86 15.75 -13.39
CA LEU A 579 -31.57 16.48 -12.16
C LEU A 579 -32.66 17.53 -11.85
N GLY A 580 -33.05 18.29 -12.87
CA GLY A 580 -34.06 19.35 -12.77
C GLY A 580 -35.42 18.80 -12.36
N THR A 581 -35.79 17.61 -12.82
CA THR A 581 -37.03 16.94 -12.43
C THR A 581 -37.03 16.63 -10.94
N GLY A 582 -35.93 16.11 -10.40
CA GLY A 582 -35.82 15.84 -8.97
C GLY A 582 -35.75 17.10 -8.11
N ILE A 583 -35.04 18.15 -8.58
CA ILE A 583 -35.00 19.46 -7.91
C ILE A 583 -36.39 20.10 -7.89
N ALA A 584 -37.16 19.98 -8.96
CA ALA A 584 -38.52 20.52 -9.03
C ALA A 584 -39.43 19.92 -7.94
N SER A 585 -39.36 18.61 -7.69
CA SER A 585 -40.08 17.98 -6.57
C SER A 585 -39.69 18.56 -5.21
N MET A 586 -38.38 18.81 -5.01
CA MET A 586 -37.87 19.46 -3.78
C MET A 586 -38.35 20.89 -3.60
N LEU A 587 -38.40 21.68 -4.67
CA LEU A 587 -38.90 23.06 -4.64
C LEU A 587 -40.39 23.12 -4.30
N LEU A 588 -41.15 22.08 -4.63
CA LEU A 588 -42.56 21.91 -4.29
C LEU A 588 -42.78 21.34 -2.86
N GLY A 589 -41.71 21.11 -2.09
CA GLY A 589 -41.78 20.61 -0.72
C GLY A 589 -41.82 19.08 -0.58
N TYR A 590 -41.63 18.34 -1.68
CA TYR A 590 -41.58 16.88 -1.68
C TYR A 590 -40.12 16.36 -1.68
N PRO A 591 -39.86 15.11 -1.27
CA PRO A 591 -38.54 14.50 -1.44
C PRO A 591 -38.06 14.50 -2.90
N PHE A 592 -36.74 14.47 -3.10
CA PHE A 592 -36.12 14.41 -4.43
C PHE A 592 -36.66 13.24 -5.27
N LEU A 593 -37.04 13.51 -6.53
CA LEU A 593 -37.62 12.56 -7.49
C LEU A 593 -38.97 11.94 -7.07
N THR A 594 -39.72 12.57 -6.17
CA THR A 594 -41.13 12.20 -5.94
C THR A 594 -41.94 12.48 -7.20
N SER A 595 -42.63 11.47 -7.74
CA SER A 595 -43.51 11.63 -8.90
C SER A 595 -44.97 11.93 -8.51
N ALA A 596 -45.69 12.53 -9.45
CA ALA A 596 -47.12 12.75 -9.40
C ALA A 596 -47.71 12.46 -10.79
N TYR A 597 -48.95 11.99 -10.84
CA TYR A 597 -49.63 11.68 -12.10
C TYR A 597 -50.96 12.43 -12.20
N THR A 598 -51.39 12.71 -13.43
CA THR A 598 -52.69 13.30 -13.73
C THR A 598 -53.21 12.74 -15.05
N TYR A 599 -54.53 12.68 -15.23
CA TYR A 599 -55.15 12.27 -16.49
C TYR A 599 -55.64 13.50 -17.25
N VAL A 600 -55.15 13.67 -18.48
CA VAL A 600 -55.55 14.76 -19.37
C VAL A 600 -56.35 14.18 -20.52
N SER A 601 -57.61 14.60 -20.67
CA SER A 601 -58.46 14.18 -21.78
C SER A 601 -58.14 14.99 -23.04
N PHE A 602 -57.66 14.32 -24.10
CA PHE A 602 -57.50 14.93 -25.41
C PHE A 602 -58.68 14.62 -26.32
N PRO A 603 -59.20 15.60 -27.09
CA PRO A 603 -60.18 15.33 -28.13
C PRO A 603 -59.61 14.28 -29.10
N TRP A 604 -60.40 13.28 -29.48
CA TRP A 604 -60.07 12.16 -30.40
C TRP A 604 -59.16 11.04 -29.87
N ILE A 605 -58.40 11.24 -28.77
CA ILE A 605 -57.43 10.26 -28.24
C ILE A 605 -57.90 9.61 -26.93
N GLY A 606 -58.75 10.30 -26.16
CA GLY A 606 -59.22 9.83 -24.85
C GLY A 606 -58.41 10.40 -23.68
N GLU A 607 -58.52 9.78 -22.51
CA GLU A 607 -57.72 10.12 -21.32
C GLU A 607 -56.29 9.62 -21.48
N VAL A 608 -55.33 10.55 -21.43
CA VAL A 608 -53.89 10.26 -21.48
C VAL A 608 -53.30 10.56 -20.12
N GLU A 609 -52.61 9.59 -19.56
CA GLU A 609 -51.88 9.74 -18.30
C GLU A 609 -50.62 10.57 -18.51
N PHE A 610 -50.50 11.67 -17.77
CA PHE A 610 -49.31 12.50 -17.69
C PHE A 610 -48.68 12.33 -16.31
N THR A 611 -47.50 11.71 -16.29
CA THR A 611 -46.67 11.56 -15.09
C THR A 611 -45.54 12.58 -15.08
N SER A 612 -45.25 13.15 -13.92
CA SER A 612 -44.08 14.00 -13.69
C SER A 612 -42.76 13.22 -13.80
N ALA A 613 -42.82 11.88 -13.95
CA ALA A 613 -41.68 11.04 -14.31
C ALA A 613 -41.30 11.10 -15.80
N LEU A 614 -42.20 11.57 -16.69
CA LEU A 614 -41.94 11.62 -18.12
C LEU A 614 -40.74 12.53 -18.51
N PRO A 615 -40.56 13.73 -17.91
CA PRO A 615 -39.35 14.51 -18.13
C PRO A 615 -38.09 13.80 -17.65
N PHE A 616 -38.14 13.07 -16.54
CA PHE A 616 -37.02 12.27 -16.06
C PHE A 616 -36.63 11.21 -17.09
N ASP A 617 -37.60 10.44 -17.59
CA ASP A 617 -37.41 9.45 -18.67
C ASP A 617 -36.87 10.09 -19.96
N LEU A 618 -37.32 11.31 -20.30
CA LEU A 618 -36.77 12.07 -21.43
C LEU A 618 -35.29 12.40 -21.22
N GLY A 619 -34.92 12.78 -19.99
CA GLY A 619 -33.53 13.00 -19.60
C GLY A 619 -32.68 11.74 -19.81
N VAL A 620 -33.16 10.61 -19.31
CA VAL A 620 -32.54 9.29 -19.51
C VAL A 620 -32.37 8.96 -20.99
N PHE A 621 -33.44 9.10 -21.77
CA PHE A 621 -33.46 8.85 -23.21
C PHE A 621 -32.37 9.66 -23.94
N LEU A 622 -32.28 10.97 -23.67
CA LEU A 622 -31.29 11.85 -24.30
C LEU A 622 -29.86 11.45 -23.97
N VAL A 623 -29.59 11.08 -22.71
CA VAL A 623 -28.26 10.63 -22.28
C VAL A 623 -27.86 9.34 -22.97
N VAL A 624 -28.74 8.34 -23.02
CA VAL A 624 -28.47 7.05 -23.66
C VAL A 624 -28.17 7.22 -25.15
N VAL A 625 -29.05 7.93 -25.87
CA VAL A 625 -28.88 8.19 -27.32
C VAL A 625 -27.58 8.94 -27.59
N SER A 626 -27.33 10.04 -26.87
CA SER A 626 -26.13 10.85 -27.07
C SER A 626 -24.86 10.08 -26.71
N SER A 627 -24.86 9.25 -25.66
CA SER A 627 -23.71 8.46 -25.24
C SER A 627 -23.30 7.43 -26.27
N ALA A 628 -24.26 6.65 -26.80
CA ALA A 628 -24.00 5.66 -27.83
C ALA A 628 -23.45 6.30 -29.12
N ILE A 629 -24.04 7.42 -29.58
CA ILE A 629 -23.57 8.13 -30.77
C ILE A 629 -22.19 8.77 -30.52
N LEU A 630 -21.96 9.34 -29.33
CA LEU A 630 -20.67 9.92 -28.98
C LEU A 630 -19.55 8.87 -29.05
N ILE A 631 -19.77 7.69 -28.49
CA ILE A 631 -18.80 6.59 -28.54
C ILE A 631 -18.52 6.19 -30.00
N LEU A 632 -19.58 6.02 -30.80
CA LEU A 632 -19.46 5.66 -32.22
C LEU A 632 -18.66 6.69 -33.03
N LEU A 633 -19.00 7.98 -32.90
CA LEU A 633 -18.35 9.05 -33.63
C LEU A 633 -16.86 9.13 -33.30
N ASN A 634 -16.48 8.94 -32.03
CA ASN A 634 -15.08 8.96 -31.64
C ASN A 634 -14.33 7.75 -32.17
N LEU A 635 -14.94 6.56 -32.13
CA LEU A 635 -14.35 5.37 -32.73
C LEU A 635 -14.12 5.57 -34.22
N GLY A 636 -15.09 6.01 -35.01
CA GLY A 636 -14.83 6.17 -36.44
C GLY A 636 -14.03 7.42 -36.83
N ARG A 637 -13.91 8.43 -35.96
CA ARG A 637 -12.89 9.48 -36.11
C ARG A 637 -11.48 8.90 -36.00
N LEU A 638 -11.27 7.82 -35.24
CA LEU A 638 -9.98 7.10 -35.22
C LEU A 638 -9.66 6.50 -36.59
N THR A 639 -10.64 6.00 -37.36
CA THR A 639 -10.39 5.47 -38.71
C THR A 639 -9.69 6.51 -39.59
N ASN A 640 -10.09 7.78 -39.50
CA ASN A 640 -9.49 8.85 -40.29
C ASN A 640 -8.07 9.21 -39.84
N ARG A 641 -7.75 8.97 -38.57
CA ARG A 641 -6.44 9.25 -37.96
C ARG A 641 -5.51 8.04 -37.99
N SER A 642 -6.04 6.85 -38.28
CA SER A 642 -5.32 5.59 -38.21
C SER A 642 -4.23 5.50 -39.28
N VAL A 643 -3.12 4.88 -38.92
CA VAL A 643 -2.03 4.59 -39.85
C VAL A 643 -2.31 3.25 -40.52
N LYS A 644 -2.51 3.26 -41.84
CA LYS A 644 -2.75 2.04 -42.62
C LYS A 644 -1.47 1.20 -42.67
N VAL A 645 -1.56 -0.05 -42.21
CA VAL A 645 -0.46 -1.01 -42.24
C VAL A 645 -0.82 -2.23 -43.10
N PRO A 646 0.14 -2.84 -43.83
CA PRO A 646 -0.15 -3.99 -44.70
C PRO A 646 -0.60 -5.23 -43.92
N ASP A 647 -0.07 -5.41 -42.71
CA ASP A 647 -0.40 -6.48 -41.77
C ASP A 647 -0.04 -6.00 -40.35
N TYR A 648 -0.87 -6.36 -39.37
CA TYR A 648 -0.60 -6.14 -37.94
C TYR A 648 0.73 -6.77 -37.50
N ARG A 649 1.19 -7.85 -38.17
CA ARG A 649 2.47 -8.51 -37.88
C ARG A 649 3.69 -7.62 -38.14
N VAL A 650 3.63 -6.72 -39.12
CA VAL A 650 4.76 -5.84 -39.47
C VAL A 650 4.85 -4.64 -38.52
N ALA A 651 3.71 -4.16 -38.02
CA ALA A 651 3.63 -3.04 -37.07
C ALA A 651 4.19 -3.41 -35.68
N GLN A 652 3.97 -4.63 -35.20
CA GLN A 652 4.46 -5.08 -33.88
C GLN A 652 5.99 -5.27 -33.84
N THR A 653 6.62 -5.71 -34.94
CA THR A 653 8.08 -5.87 -35.03
C THR A 653 8.83 -4.54 -35.03
N ALA A 654 8.17 -3.45 -35.42
CA ALA A 654 8.73 -2.11 -35.37
C ALA A 654 8.70 -1.51 -33.95
N GLN A 655 7.66 -1.81 -33.16
CA GLN A 655 7.54 -1.37 -31.76
C GLN A 655 8.46 -2.14 -30.81
N THR A 656 8.62 -3.45 -30.99
CA THR A 656 9.55 -4.24 -30.15
C THR A 656 11.01 -3.85 -30.36
N LYS A 657 11.40 -3.40 -31.56
CA LYS A 657 12.75 -2.88 -31.82
C LYS A 657 13.03 -1.50 -31.22
N THR A 658 12.02 -0.76 -30.79
CA THR A 658 12.18 0.57 -30.18
C THR A 658 12.10 0.55 -28.66
N GLU A 659 11.57 -0.51 -28.04
CA GLU A 659 11.61 -0.73 -26.59
C GLU A 659 12.89 -1.45 -26.13
N ASP A 660 13.57 -2.20 -27.02
CA ASP A 660 14.86 -2.85 -26.78
C ASP A 660 16.09 -1.99 -27.16
N SER A 661 15.89 -0.72 -27.55
CA SER A 661 16.93 0.28 -27.84
C SER A 661 16.81 1.47 -26.90
#